data_AF-B5W9B2-F1
#
_entry.id   AF-B5W9B2-F1
#
_cell.length_a   1.000
_cell.length_b   1.000
_cell.length_c   1.000
_cell.angle_alpha   90.00
_cell.angle_beta   90.00
_cell.angle_gamma   90.00
#
_symmetry.space_group_name_H-M   'P 1'
#
loop_
_entity.id
_entity.type
_entity.pdbx_description
1 polymer ?
#
loop_
_entity_poly.entity_id
_entity_poly.type
_entity_poly.pdbx_seq_one_letter_code
_entity_poly.pdbx_strand_id
1 'polypeptide(L)'
;MLNAEDFYSESFYLANNPDVAQAVDLGVISSGFEHFIESGQFQVRQPTPLYDELYYLTTNPDVAALVNVGAIASGFQHFINFGQREARDPSILFNTDFYINEYPFIQAAIEAGDITAIEHFVKAGQFEDFRPSVLYNPNYYLARNPDVAARVERDELTGIEHYLDIGAAQNRDFSAFLEVNGSSFPNRVASGDTRENSTILMARNTVVGPITFETATDPNFDNVVSTLTTNNSDPTVPVKVFVSDLTPGTPYFYRVTNAMGESDRGIFRTPLSLGSQGGLRFGAAGDSQGELMPHVAVRNAPERGLDFFVQLGNTISASTESPDLPGVSQAETLLDFHTKHNEIYRERITLNPWANLRVATSMFGVLNDGEIIDNFAGGSLGEDGEGDWLNNSDIFETALAGFLDYQPRRRESYGDISDRRTANREQLYRATTYGDDAAAFLLDVRSFRDAPLEQVAETSFPEDIEAFLRDSFDANRTMLGRTQLQQLQLNLLGAQAAGLTWKFIFSPVPMQNLGIPGASDRWEGYAAERTRLLKFIDDNNIDNVVFVSAGAGGTVVNNLTFAEEFGGPQIPINAMEITVGPVGVQTDLGSGLVGATLGPVAVDGATEWQLTRQGRATYEGLQTRWERDRLVENLLNTRLEDMGYNPIGLEGSGIDAQEIVPGSYFAAHTFGWTEFVIDTNTQQLRVTTYGVEPYTQVDVQRVPARVINRQPQVVSDFVVNPQ
;
A
#
# COMPACT_ATOMS: atom_id res chain seq x y z
N MET A 1 8.78 -18.71 -39.18
CA MET A 1 8.74 -19.38 -37.87
C MET A 1 10.13 -19.60 -37.36
N LEU A 2 10.31 -19.42 -36.04
CA LEU A 2 11.57 -19.66 -35.36
C LEU A 2 11.92 -21.16 -35.42
N ASN A 3 13.16 -21.46 -35.77
CA ASN A 3 13.76 -22.76 -35.54
C ASN A 3 14.58 -22.73 -34.22
N ALA A 4 15.18 -23.86 -33.84
CA ALA A 4 15.94 -23.94 -32.58
C ALA A 4 17.16 -23.01 -32.53
N GLU A 5 17.83 -22.78 -33.65
CA GLU A 5 18.97 -21.85 -33.76
C GLU A 5 18.51 -20.40 -33.67
N ASP A 6 17.36 -20.05 -34.25
CA ASP A 6 16.76 -18.71 -34.12
C ASP A 6 16.35 -18.39 -32.66
N PHE A 7 16.07 -19.42 -31.85
CA PHE A 7 15.54 -19.28 -30.49
C PHE A 7 16.52 -19.81 -29.43
N TYR A 8 17.79 -19.48 -29.60
CA TYR A 8 18.89 -19.88 -28.74
C TYR A 8 19.90 -18.73 -28.59
N SER A 9 20.47 -18.56 -27.40
CA SER A 9 21.52 -17.56 -27.13
C SER A 9 22.79 -18.25 -26.62
N GLU A 10 23.84 -18.26 -27.45
CA GLU A 10 25.12 -18.89 -27.09
C GLU A 10 25.76 -18.21 -25.88
N SER A 11 25.73 -16.87 -25.83
CA SER A 11 26.30 -16.11 -24.72
C SER A 11 25.60 -16.42 -23.40
N PHE A 12 24.27 -16.42 -23.39
CA PHE A 12 23.47 -16.78 -22.23
C PHE A 12 23.71 -18.24 -21.81
N TYR A 13 23.64 -19.17 -22.77
CA TYR A 13 23.74 -20.59 -22.48
C TYR A 13 25.09 -20.96 -21.90
N LEU A 14 26.20 -20.51 -22.51
CA LEU A 14 27.53 -20.80 -21.98
C LEU A 14 27.77 -20.14 -20.62
N ALA A 15 27.27 -18.92 -20.41
CA ALA A 15 27.41 -18.23 -19.13
C ALA A 15 26.69 -18.97 -17.98
N ASN A 16 25.52 -19.56 -18.25
CA ASN A 16 24.77 -20.35 -17.26
C ASN A 16 25.19 -21.82 -17.17
N ASN A 17 26.02 -22.29 -18.09
CA ASN A 17 26.49 -23.68 -18.13
C ASN A 17 28.02 -23.73 -18.18
N PRO A 18 28.72 -23.45 -17.05
CA PRO A 18 30.18 -23.38 -17.02
C PRO A 18 30.88 -24.68 -17.42
N ASP A 19 30.22 -25.83 -17.20
CA ASP A 19 30.68 -27.14 -17.65
C ASP A 19 30.72 -27.24 -19.18
N VAL A 20 29.71 -26.69 -19.86
CA VAL A 20 29.62 -26.64 -21.32
C VAL A 20 30.59 -25.62 -21.89
N ALA A 21 30.67 -24.43 -21.27
CA ALA A 21 31.65 -23.40 -21.66
C ALA A 21 33.08 -23.98 -21.65
N GLN A 22 33.44 -24.71 -20.60
CA GLN A 22 34.73 -25.38 -20.53
C GLN A 22 34.91 -26.45 -21.62
N ALA A 23 33.86 -27.23 -21.94
CA ALA A 23 33.93 -28.24 -22.99
C ALA A 23 34.13 -27.63 -24.39
N VAL A 24 33.48 -26.48 -24.65
CA VAL A 24 33.65 -25.70 -25.89
C VAL A 24 35.06 -25.11 -25.97
N ASP A 25 35.56 -24.51 -24.88
CA ASP A 25 36.92 -23.95 -24.82
C ASP A 25 38.01 -25.00 -25.05
N LEU A 26 37.77 -26.24 -24.59
CA LEU A 26 38.66 -27.38 -24.80
C LEU A 26 38.49 -28.05 -26.17
N GLY A 27 37.53 -27.61 -26.99
CA GLY A 27 37.22 -28.18 -28.31
C GLY A 27 36.64 -29.60 -28.25
N VAL A 28 36.05 -29.99 -27.11
CA VAL A 28 35.40 -31.29 -26.91
C VAL A 28 34.03 -31.32 -27.59
N ILE A 29 33.34 -30.18 -27.58
CA ILE A 29 32.06 -29.93 -28.27
C ILE A 29 32.26 -28.65 -29.12
N SER A 30 31.58 -28.54 -30.27
CA SER A 30 31.77 -27.42 -31.20
C SER A 30 31.11 -26.12 -30.76
N SER A 31 30.01 -26.20 -30.01
CA SER A 31 29.25 -25.05 -29.52
C SER A 31 28.35 -25.44 -28.34
N GLY A 32 27.87 -24.45 -27.60
CA GLY A 32 26.79 -24.64 -26.63
C GLY A 32 25.50 -25.11 -27.31
N PHE A 33 25.23 -24.62 -28.52
CA PHE A 33 24.03 -25.00 -29.28
C PHE A 33 24.00 -26.50 -29.59
N GLU A 34 25.12 -27.07 -30.07
CA GLU A 34 25.26 -28.52 -30.27
C GLU A 34 24.96 -29.27 -28.97
N HIS A 35 25.58 -28.86 -27.85
CA HIS A 35 25.31 -29.46 -26.56
C HIS A 35 23.83 -29.35 -26.15
N PHE A 36 23.18 -28.21 -26.38
CA PHE A 36 21.77 -28.01 -26.03
C PHE A 36 20.86 -28.96 -26.81
N ILE A 37 21.04 -29.05 -28.13
CA ILE A 37 20.23 -29.93 -28.99
C ILE A 37 20.45 -31.40 -28.63
N GLU A 38 21.69 -31.82 -28.40
CA GLU A 38 22.00 -33.23 -28.15
C GLU A 38 21.72 -33.66 -26.70
N SER A 39 21.76 -32.74 -25.74
CA SER A 39 21.71 -33.08 -24.31
C SER A 39 20.97 -32.06 -23.45
N GLY A 40 21.24 -30.76 -23.61
CA GLY A 40 20.76 -29.72 -22.68
C GLY A 40 19.25 -29.59 -22.59
N GLN A 41 18.53 -29.73 -23.72
CA GLN A 41 17.06 -29.67 -23.75
C GLN A 41 16.40 -30.81 -22.96
N PHE A 42 17.13 -31.90 -22.67
CA PHE A 42 16.67 -33.04 -21.87
C PHE A 42 17.10 -32.93 -20.40
N GLN A 43 17.86 -31.89 -20.05
CA GLN A 43 18.41 -31.66 -18.72
C GLN A 43 17.82 -30.40 -18.06
N VAL A 44 16.69 -29.89 -18.57
CA VAL A 44 16.03 -28.68 -18.07
C VAL A 44 16.96 -27.45 -18.13
N ARG A 45 17.93 -27.44 -19.06
CA ARG A 45 18.78 -26.28 -19.30
C ARG A 45 18.02 -25.26 -20.15
N GLN A 46 18.12 -23.98 -19.82
CA GLN A 46 17.46 -22.90 -20.56
C GLN A 46 18.33 -22.45 -21.75
N PRO A 47 17.82 -22.47 -23.00
CA PRO A 47 18.59 -22.04 -24.17
C PRO A 47 18.65 -20.51 -24.36
N THR A 48 17.70 -19.79 -23.77
CA THR A 48 17.55 -18.34 -23.84
C THR A 48 16.67 -17.88 -22.66
N PRO A 49 16.75 -16.63 -22.18
CA PRO A 49 15.81 -16.11 -21.18
C PRO A 49 14.33 -16.15 -21.63
N LEU A 50 14.09 -16.27 -22.93
CA LEU A 50 12.74 -16.37 -23.50
C LEU A 50 12.15 -17.78 -23.44
N TYR A 51 12.89 -18.80 -22.98
CA TYR A 51 12.37 -20.16 -22.86
C TYR A 51 12.73 -20.80 -21.52
N ASP A 52 11.72 -21.29 -20.81
CA ASP A 52 11.89 -22.02 -19.56
C ASP A 52 11.10 -23.34 -19.63
N GLU A 53 11.82 -24.47 -19.60
CA GLU A 53 11.24 -25.82 -19.69
C GLU A 53 10.28 -26.11 -18.52
N LEU A 54 10.62 -25.71 -17.29
CA LEU A 54 9.77 -25.95 -16.12
C LEU A 54 8.50 -25.10 -16.19
N TYR A 55 8.64 -23.82 -16.51
CA TYR A 55 7.49 -22.94 -16.74
C TYR A 55 6.60 -23.50 -17.83
N TYR A 56 7.18 -23.87 -18.98
CA TYR A 56 6.43 -24.33 -20.14
C TYR A 56 5.64 -25.60 -19.84
N LEU A 57 6.25 -26.60 -19.19
CA LEU A 57 5.56 -27.84 -18.85
C LEU A 57 4.55 -27.67 -17.70
N THR A 58 4.80 -26.76 -16.76
CA THR A 58 3.86 -26.48 -15.65
C THR A 58 2.61 -25.79 -16.15
N THR A 59 2.75 -24.83 -17.06
CA THR A 59 1.65 -24.07 -17.66
C THR A 59 0.91 -24.89 -18.74
N ASN A 60 1.54 -25.94 -19.27
CA ASN A 60 0.98 -26.79 -20.33
C ASN A 60 0.95 -28.29 -19.91
N PRO A 61 0.02 -28.70 -19.01
CA PRO A 61 -0.05 -30.07 -18.51
C PRO A 61 -0.28 -31.14 -19.59
N ASP A 62 -0.92 -30.77 -20.69
CA ASP A 62 -1.12 -31.63 -21.86
C ASP A 62 0.22 -31.96 -22.55
N VAL A 63 1.11 -30.97 -22.68
CA VAL A 63 2.46 -31.16 -23.21
C VAL A 63 3.33 -31.94 -22.23
N ALA A 64 3.24 -31.64 -20.94
CA ALA A 64 3.93 -32.39 -19.89
C ALA A 64 3.57 -33.88 -19.94
N ALA A 65 2.30 -34.23 -20.16
CA ALA A 65 1.87 -35.61 -20.33
C ALA A 65 2.52 -36.27 -21.55
N LEU A 66 2.66 -35.57 -22.68
CA LEU A 66 3.31 -36.07 -23.89
C LEU A 66 4.81 -36.30 -23.70
N VAL A 67 5.49 -35.39 -23.00
CA VAL A 67 6.92 -35.54 -22.66
C VAL A 67 7.12 -36.74 -21.73
N ASN A 68 6.28 -36.89 -20.71
CA ASN A 68 6.37 -37.98 -19.74
C ASN A 68 6.19 -39.38 -20.36
N VAL A 69 5.37 -39.51 -21.40
CA VAL A 69 5.21 -40.79 -22.14
C VAL A 69 6.21 -40.95 -23.29
N GLY A 70 7.11 -39.98 -23.50
CA GLY A 70 8.10 -40.00 -24.57
C GLY A 70 7.53 -39.78 -25.98
N ALA A 71 6.31 -39.25 -26.09
CA ALA A 71 5.70 -38.93 -27.38
C ALA A 71 6.33 -37.68 -28.02
N ILE A 72 6.86 -36.77 -27.19
CA ILE A 72 7.68 -35.63 -27.60
C ILE A 72 8.94 -35.62 -26.72
N ALA A 73 10.07 -35.21 -27.28
CA ALA A 73 11.36 -35.33 -26.62
C ALA A 73 11.56 -34.31 -25.46
N SER A 74 10.98 -33.12 -25.58
CA SER A 74 11.08 -32.03 -24.59
C SER A 74 9.93 -31.02 -24.80
N GLY A 75 9.67 -30.18 -23.80
CA GLY A 75 8.82 -29.00 -23.95
C GLY A 75 9.36 -28.07 -25.03
N PHE A 76 10.68 -27.86 -25.08
CA PHE A 76 11.31 -27.01 -26.09
C PHE A 76 11.00 -27.49 -27.52
N GLN A 77 11.11 -28.80 -27.75
CA GLN A 77 10.79 -29.40 -29.04
C GLN A 77 9.32 -29.20 -29.42
N HIS A 78 8.41 -29.30 -28.45
CA HIS A 78 7.00 -28.99 -28.67
C HIS A 78 6.81 -27.51 -29.03
N PHE A 79 7.45 -26.60 -28.30
CA PHE A 79 7.31 -25.16 -28.53
C PHE A 79 7.74 -24.74 -29.93
N ILE A 80 8.92 -25.21 -30.37
CA ILE A 80 9.44 -24.92 -31.72
C ILE A 80 8.51 -25.47 -32.80
N ASN A 81 8.01 -26.70 -32.65
CA ASN A 81 7.20 -27.34 -33.70
C ASN A 81 5.74 -26.85 -33.73
N PHE A 82 5.18 -26.55 -32.55
CA PHE A 82 3.74 -26.34 -32.36
C PHE A 82 3.45 -25.12 -31.49
N GLY A 83 4.05 -25.04 -30.30
CA GLY A 83 3.67 -24.08 -29.26
C GLY A 83 3.68 -22.61 -29.70
N GLN A 84 4.67 -22.18 -30.50
CA GLN A 84 4.71 -20.81 -31.02
C GLN A 84 3.49 -20.46 -31.90
N ARG A 85 2.90 -21.44 -32.60
CA ARG A 85 1.68 -21.26 -33.42
C ARG A 85 0.40 -21.44 -32.62
N GLU A 86 0.48 -22.17 -31.51
CA GLU A 86 -0.61 -22.36 -30.56
C GLU A 86 -0.75 -21.19 -29.58
N ALA A 87 0.01 -20.10 -29.77
CA ALA A 87 0.04 -18.93 -28.90
C ALA A 87 0.36 -19.27 -27.43
N ARG A 88 1.21 -20.28 -27.19
CA ARG A 88 1.65 -20.65 -25.84
C ARG A 88 2.83 -19.80 -25.40
N ASP A 89 2.81 -19.34 -24.16
CA ASP A 89 3.90 -18.55 -23.58
C ASP A 89 5.13 -19.47 -23.28
N PRO A 90 6.32 -19.15 -23.81
CA PRO A 90 7.52 -19.99 -23.63
C PRO A 90 8.25 -19.76 -22.30
N SER A 91 8.08 -18.60 -21.67
CA SER A 91 8.63 -18.28 -20.35
C SER A 91 7.81 -17.15 -19.71
N ILE A 92 8.07 -16.87 -18.44
CA ILE A 92 7.46 -15.74 -17.74
C ILE A 92 7.83 -14.38 -18.36
N LEU A 93 8.94 -14.29 -19.10
CA LEU A 93 9.42 -13.06 -19.71
C LEU A 93 8.64 -12.65 -20.96
N PHE A 94 7.97 -13.59 -21.64
CA PHE A 94 7.19 -13.33 -22.84
C PHE A 94 5.73 -13.74 -22.66
N ASN A 95 4.82 -12.78 -22.81
CA ASN A 95 3.38 -13.03 -22.78
C ASN A 95 2.75 -12.68 -24.13
N THR A 96 2.19 -13.69 -24.79
CA THR A 96 1.68 -13.61 -26.16
C THR A 96 0.52 -12.64 -26.27
N ASP A 97 -0.45 -12.74 -25.35
CA ASP A 97 -1.65 -11.89 -25.36
C ASP A 97 -1.29 -10.42 -25.10
N PHE A 98 -0.44 -10.16 -24.11
CA PHE A 98 0.12 -8.83 -23.83
C PHE A 98 0.80 -8.25 -25.07
N TYR A 99 1.71 -9.01 -25.69
CA TYR A 99 2.48 -8.53 -26.83
C TYR A 99 1.60 -8.19 -28.03
N ILE A 100 0.57 -8.99 -28.30
CA ILE A 100 -0.39 -8.72 -29.39
C ILE A 100 -1.22 -7.47 -29.08
N ASN A 101 -1.70 -7.32 -27.84
CA ASN A 101 -2.52 -6.18 -27.42
C ASN A 101 -1.72 -4.87 -27.42
N GLU A 102 -0.46 -4.92 -27.01
CA GLU A 102 0.45 -3.77 -26.98
C GLU A 102 0.87 -3.34 -28.39
N TYR A 103 1.05 -4.29 -29.31
CA TYR A 103 1.53 -4.05 -30.68
C TYR A 103 0.52 -4.50 -31.75
N PRO A 104 -0.70 -3.91 -31.80
CA PRO A 104 -1.81 -4.42 -32.62
C PRO A 104 -1.52 -4.44 -34.14
N PHE A 105 -0.51 -3.72 -34.60
CA PHE A 105 -0.11 -3.70 -36.02
C PHE A 105 0.39 -5.06 -36.53
N ILE A 106 0.82 -5.98 -35.65
CA ILE A 106 1.27 -7.33 -36.03
C ILE A 106 0.11 -8.31 -36.21
N GLN A 107 -1.09 -7.97 -35.72
CA GLN A 107 -2.22 -8.91 -35.62
C GLN A 107 -2.60 -9.51 -36.98
N ALA A 108 -2.65 -8.69 -38.04
CA ALA A 108 -3.01 -9.17 -39.37
C ALA A 108 -2.03 -10.22 -39.92
N ALA A 109 -0.73 -10.09 -39.63
CA ALA A 109 0.29 -11.05 -40.05
C ALA A 109 0.21 -12.35 -39.23
N ILE A 110 -0.16 -12.26 -37.95
CA ILE A 110 -0.43 -13.43 -37.09
C ILE A 110 -1.66 -14.20 -37.60
N GLU A 111 -2.76 -13.50 -37.88
CA GLU A 111 -4.00 -14.10 -38.40
C GLU A 111 -3.81 -14.76 -39.77
N ALA A 112 -2.94 -14.20 -40.62
CA ALA A 112 -2.53 -14.79 -41.89
C ALA A 112 -1.61 -16.02 -41.74
N GLY A 113 -1.06 -16.25 -40.54
CA GLY A 113 -0.10 -17.31 -40.26
C GLY A 113 1.31 -17.04 -40.81
N ASP A 114 1.60 -15.78 -41.16
CA ASP A 114 2.88 -15.35 -41.73
C ASP A 114 3.98 -15.27 -40.66
N ILE A 115 3.62 -14.93 -39.42
CA ILE A 115 4.53 -14.75 -38.28
C ILE A 115 3.83 -15.11 -36.97
N THR A 116 4.58 -15.48 -35.94
CA THR A 116 4.08 -15.61 -34.56
C THR A 116 4.50 -14.41 -33.73
N ALA A 117 3.81 -14.14 -32.61
CA ALA A 117 4.16 -13.01 -31.73
C ALA A 117 5.62 -13.10 -31.23
N ILE A 118 6.03 -14.27 -30.76
CA ILE A 118 7.42 -14.52 -30.32
C ILE A 118 8.43 -14.37 -31.47
N GLU A 119 8.07 -14.80 -32.69
CA GLU A 119 8.95 -14.62 -33.86
C GLU A 119 9.15 -13.14 -34.18
N HIS A 120 8.08 -12.35 -34.13
CA HIS A 120 8.17 -10.90 -34.33
C HIS A 120 9.07 -10.26 -33.27
N PHE A 121 8.88 -10.62 -32.01
CA PHE A 121 9.72 -10.09 -30.93
C PHE A 121 11.20 -10.42 -31.12
N VAL A 122 11.53 -11.69 -31.38
CA VAL A 122 12.92 -12.14 -31.58
C VAL A 122 13.56 -11.50 -32.81
N LYS A 123 12.83 -11.29 -33.90
CA LYS A 123 13.40 -10.79 -35.16
C LYS A 123 13.39 -9.27 -35.30
N ALA A 124 12.49 -8.58 -34.62
CA ALA A 124 12.30 -7.14 -34.74
C ALA A 124 12.10 -6.47 -33.38
N GLY A 125 11.11 -6.93 -32.59
CA GLY A 125 10.66 -6.21 -31.40
C GLY A 125 11.75 -5.93 -30.37
N GLN A 126 12.66 -6.87 -30.12
CA GLN A 126 13.76 -6.65 -29.19
C GLN A 126 14.70 -5.51 -29.62
N PHE A 127 14.82 -5.24 -30.92
CA PHE A 127 15.65 -4.15 -31.47
C PHE A 127 14.90 -2.81 -31.55
N GLU A 128 13.59 -2.81 -31.26
CA GLU A 128 12.72 -1.63 -31.21
C GLU A 128 12.29 -1.29 -29.76
N ASP A 129 12.94 -1.90 -28.77
CA ASP A 129 12.67 -1.79 -27.33
C ASP A 129 11.23 -2.16 -26.94
N PHE A 130 10.62 -3.07 -27.71
CA PHE A 130 9.30 -3.58 -27.41
C PHE A 130 9.32 -4.45 -26.15
N ARG A 131 8.29 -4.31 -25.33
CA ARG A 131 8.11 -5.02 -24.07
C ARG A 131 7.61 -6.43 -24.38
N PRO A 132 8.32 -7.50 -23.97
CA PRO A 132 7.85 -8.86 -24.19
C PRO A 132 6.73 -9.29 -23.22
N SER A 133 6.60 -8.61 -22.08
CA SER A 133 5.56 -8.86 -21.06
C SER A 133 5.38 -7.66 -20.14
N VAL A 134 4.33 -7.69 -19.32
CA VAL A 134 4.09 -6.71 -18.22
C VAL A 134 5.23 -6.67 -17.20
N LEU A 135 6.08 -7.69 -17.15
CA LEU A 135 7.15 -7.82 -16.15
C LEU A 135 8.43 -7.09 -16.56
N TYR A 136 8.57 -6.71 -17.84
CA TYR A 136 9.72 -5.96 -18.31
C TYR A 136 9.34 -4.51 -18.60
N ASN A 137 9.90 -3.60 -17.82
CA ASN A 137 9.79 -2.16 -18.04
C ASN A 137 11.17 -1.61 -18.43
N PRO A 138 11.36 -1.08 -19.65
CA PRO A 138 12.64 -0.52 -20.10
C PRO A 138 13.17 0.56 -19.16
N ASN A 139 12.30 1.48 -18.71
CA ASN A 139 12.72 2.56 -17.80
C ASN A 139 13.23 2.00 -16.47
N TYR A 140 12.56 0.99 -15.92
CA TYR A 140 13.01 0.29 -14.71
C TYR A 140 14.39 -0.34 -14.92
N TYR A 141 14.54 -1.11 -15.99
CA TYR A 141 15.79 -1.81 -16.28
C TYR A 141 16.95 -0.82 -16.50
N LEU A 142 16.75 0.25 -17.25
CA LEU A 142 17.79 1.26 -17.50
C LEU A 142 18.12 2.07 -16.24
N ALA A 143 17.12 2.40 -15.41
CA ALA A 143 17.37 3.08 -14.12
C ALA A 143 18.22 2.22 -13.16
N ARG A 144 18.07 0.89 -13.22
CA ARG A 144 18.89 -0.05 -12.42
C ARG A 144 20.25 -0.38 -13.03
N ASN A 145 20.43 -0.12 -14.33
CA ASN A 145 21.64 -0.48 -15.07
C ASN A 145 22.20 0.72 -15.85
N PRO A 146 22.83 1.71 -15.17
CA PRO A 146 23.36 2.91 -15.83
C PRO A 146 24.41 2.63 -16.91
N ASP A 147 25.14 1.52 -16.78
CA ASP A 147 26.09 1.05 -17.80
C ASP A 147 25.38 0.68 -19.11
N VAL A 148 24.16 0.16 -19.03
CA VAL A 148 23.31 -0.18 -20.17
C VAL A 148 22.63 1.07 -20.72
N ALA A 149 22.11 1.94 -19.84
CA ALA A 149 21.52 3.22 -20.23
C ALA A 149 22.47 4.06 -21.11
N ALA A 150 23.76 4.12 -20.76
CA ALA A 150 24.77 4.81 -21.54
C ALA A 150 25.05 4.19 -22.93
N ARG A 151 24.71 2.91 -23.14
CA ARG A 151 24.83 2.23 -24.45
C ARG A 151 23.58 2.44 -25.30
N VAL A 152 22.40 2.40 -24.67
CA VAL A 152 21.12 2.77 -25.30
C VAL A 152 21.17 4.20 -25.81
N GLU A 153 21.70 5.15 -25.03
CA GLU A 153 21.88 6.56 -25.45
C GLU A 153 22.80 6.70 -26.69
N ARG A 154 23.68 5.73 -26.92
CA ARG A 154 24.59 5.70 -28.09
C ARG A 154 24.04 4.86 -29.25
N ASP A 155 22.78 4.44 -29.19
CA ASP A 155 22.13 3.56 -30.17
C ASP A 155 22.90 2.25 -30.42
N GLU A 156 23.59 1.72 -29.39
CA GLU A 156 24.39 0.50 -29.52
C GLU A 156 23.57 -0.79 -29.35
N LEU A 157 22.48 -0.73 -28.58
CA LEU A 157 21.56 -1.82 -28.26
C LEU A 157 20.28 -1.27 -27.61
N THR A 158 19.27 -2.11 -27.42
CA THR A 158 18.13 -1.81 -26.54
C THR A 158 18.33 -2.39 -25.14
N GLY A 159 17.53 -1.94 -24.17
CA GLY A 159 17.59 -2.53 -22.82
C GLY A 159 17.29 -4.02 -22.83
N ILE A 160 16.26 -4.43 -23.59
CA ILE A 160 15.82 -5.83 -23.62
C ILE A 160 16.84 -6.70 -24.36
N GLU A 161 17.45 -6.22 -25.43
CA GLU A 161 18.56 -6.90 -26.12
C GLU A 161 19.71 -7.18 -25.14
N HIS A 162 20.15 -6.17 -24.37
CA HIS A 162 21.18 -6.38 -23.36
C HIS A 162 20.78 -7.43 -22.31
N TYR A 163 19.52 -7.38 -21.84
CA TYR A 163 19.04 -8.35 -20.85
C TYR A 163 19.07 -9.78 -21.39
N LEU A 164 18.57 -9.98 -22.62
CA LEU A 164 18.50 -11.29 -23.26
C LEU A 164 19.88 -11.91 -23.50
N ASP A 165 20.85 -11.10 -23.93
CA ASP A 165 22.17 -11.60 -24.31
C ASP A 165 23.10 -11.85 -23.11
N ILE A 166 23.06 -10.96 -22.12
CA ILE A 166 24.06 -10.92 -21.04
C ILE A 166 23.42 -10.66 -19.67
N GLY A 167 22.44 -9.76 -19.60
CA GLY A 167 21.89 -9.29 -18.33
C GLY A 167 21.26 -10.40 -17.49
N ALA A 168 20.54 -11.35 -18.11
CA ALA A 168 19.97 -12.50 -17.44
C ALA A 168 21.04 -13.39 -16.81
N ALA A 169 22.12 -13.71 -17.54
CA ALA A 169 23.24 -14.50 -17.03
C ALA A 169 24.05 -13.77 -15.94
N GLN A 170 24.02 -12.43 -15.92
CA GLN A 170 24.58 -11.61 -14.85
C GLN A 170 23.66 -11.45 -13.64
N ASN A 171 22.47 -12.06 -13.64
CA ASN A 171 21.43 -11.87 -12.64
C ASN A 171 21.02 -10.39 -12.47
N ARG A 172 21.01 -9.60 -13.55
CA ARG A 172 20.54 -8.21 -13.50
C ARG A 172 19.04 -8.20 -13.16
N ASP A 173 18.67 -7.36 -12.20
CA ASP A 173 17.28 -7.09 -11.84
C ASP A 173 16.57 -6.38 -13.00
N PHE A 174 15.56 -7.02 -13.58
CA PHE A 174 14.84 -6.56 -14.77
C PHE A 174 13.39 -6.19 -14.52
N SER A 175 12.86 -6.52 -13.34
CA SER A 175 11.43 -6.41 -13.06
C SER A 175 11.19 -5.84 -11.67
N ALA A 176 10.26 -4.91 -11.55
CA ALA A 176 9.75 -4.49 -10.25
C ALA A 176 9.03 -5.64 -9.50
N PHE A 177 8.60 -6.66 -10.24
CA PHE A 177 7.71 -7.72 -9.77
C PHE A 177 8.41 -9.03 -9.45
N LEU A 178 9.59 -9.27 -10.04
CA LEU A 178 10.36 -10.51 -9.89
C LEU A 178 11.72 -10.22 -9.28
N GLU A 179 12.18 -11.14 -8.45
CA GLU A 179 13.55 -11.14 -7.94
C GLU A 179 14.25 -12.40 -8.46
N VAL A 180 15.37 -12.23 -9.15
CA VAL A 180 16.07 -13.31 -9.90
C VAL A 180 16.39 -14.53 -9.02
N ASN A 181 16.61 -14.33 -7.72
CA ASN A 181 16.80 -15.39 -6.73
C ASN A 181 15.88 -15.22 -5.51
N GLY A 182 14.76 -14.54 -5.68
CA GLY A 182 13.83 -14.22 -4.60
C GLY A 182 12.81 -15.33 -4.34
N SER A 183 12.05 -15.15 -3.27
CA SER A 183 10.91 -16.00 -2.94
C SER A 183 9.86 -15.96 -4.05
N SER A 184 9.21 -17.10 -4.31
CA SER A 184 7.99 -17.13 -5.13
C SER A 184 6.82 -16.40 -4.48
N PHE A 185 6.91 -16.10 -3.18
CA PHE A 185 6.00 -15.23 -2.43
C PHE A 185 6.70 -13.90 -2.08
N PRO A 186 6.91 -12.98 -3.04
CA PRO A 186 7.71 -11.77 -2.83
C PRO A 186 7.08 -10.77 -1.86
N ASN A 187 5.76 -10.80 -1.70
CA ASN A 187 5.04 -9.99 -0.71
C ASN A 187 4.62 -10.78 0.54
N ARG A 188 5.16 -12.00 0.70
CA ARG A 188 4.70 -12.97 1.69
C ARG A 188 3.19 -13.22 1.57
N VAL A 189 2.55 -13.61 2.66
CA VAL A 189 1.11 -13.84 2.75
C VAL A 189 0.44 -12.81 3.67
N ALA A 190 -0.85 -12.58 3.48
CA ALA A 190 -1.62 -11.63 4.27
C ALA A 190 -3.01 -12.14 4.63
N SER A 191 -3.54 -11.65 5.76
CA SER A 191 -4.95 -11.79 6.14
C SER A 191 -5.58 -10.41 6.35
N GLY A 192 -6.89 -10.32 6.25
CA GLY A 192 -7.61 -9.07 6.51
C GLY A 192 -9.11 -9.19 6.37
N ASP A 193 -9.79 -8.06 6.60
CA ASP A 193 -11.26 -8.00 6.68
C ASP A 193 -11.82 -9.12 7.60
N THR A 194 -11.05 -9.42 8.64
CA THR A 194 -11.33 -10.48 9.61
C THR A 194 -12.52 -10.06 10.47
N ARG A 195 -13.56 -10.89 10.47
CA ARG A 195 -14.76 -10.78 11.30
C ARG A 195 -14.83 -11.97 12.26
N GLU A 196 -15.82 -11.96 13.15
CA GLU A 196 -16.00 -13.01 14.18
C GLU A 196 -15.94 -14.44 13.64
N ASN A 197 -16.33 -14.66 12.38
CA ASN A 197 -16.44 -15.99 11.78
C ASN A 197 -15.81 -16.11 10.39
N SER A 198 -15.05 -15.11 9.95
CA SER A 198 -14.50 -15.11 8.59
C SER A 198 -13.25 -14.26 8.44
N THR A 199 -12.47 -14.53 7.39
CA THR A 199 -11.33 -13.70 6.98
C THR A 199 -11.12 -13.81 5.46
N ILE A 200 -10.39 -12.84 4.90
CA ILE A 200 -9.79 -12.95 3.57
C ILE A 200 -8.32 -13.32 3.76
N LEU A 201 -7.90 -14.38 3.08
CA LEU A 201 -6.48 -14.73 2.94
C LEU A 201 -6.01 -14.33 1.54
N MET A 202 -4.78 -13.83 1.46
CA MET A 202 -4.19 -13.31 0.24
C MET A 202 -2.72 -13.71 0.11
N ALA A 203 -2.26 -13.94 -1.11
CA ALA A 203 -0.84 -14.11 -1.42
C ALA A 203 -0.52 -13.65 -2.84
N ARG A 204 0.56 -12.89 -3.01
CA ARG A 204 1.16 -12.68 -4.34
C ARG A 204 2.13 -13.82 -4.61
N ASN A 205 2.00 -14.47 -5.76
CA ASN A 205 2.81 -15.63 -6.13
C ASN A 205 3.33 -15.48 -7.57
N THR A 206 4.61 -15.71 -7.79
CA THR A 206 5.24 -15.57 -9.12
C THR A 206 5.08 -16.82 -10.00
N VAL A 207 4.62 -17.92 -9.41
CA VAL A 207 4.46 -19.22 -10.08
C VAL A 207 3.03 -19.38 -10.59
N VAL A 208 2.83 -19.46 -11.90
CA VAL A 208 1.51 -19.69 -12.49
C VAL A 208 1.00 -21.10 -12.17
N GLY A 209 -0.30 -21.25 -11.95
CA GLY A 209 -0.97 -22.53 -11.71
C GLY A 209 -1.74 -22.61 -10.40
N PRO A 210 -2.14 -23.81 -9.96
CA PRO A 210 -2.91 -24.00 -8.74
C PRO A 210 -2.16 -23.50 -7.49
N ILE A 211 -2.88 -22.82 -6.61
CA ILE A 211 -2.40 -22.31 -5.33
C ILE A 211 -3.41 -22.65 -4.23
N THR A 212 -2.91 -23.29 -3.17
CA THR A 212 -3.75 -23.86 -2.11
C THR A 212 -3.53 -23.13 -0.80
N PHE A 213 -4.63 -22.72 -0.16
CA PHE A 213 -4.70 -22.08 1.14
C PHE A 213 -5.26 -23.08 2.15
N GLU A 214 -4.52 -23.33 3.21
CA GLU A 214 -4.96 -24.14 4.35
C GLU A 214 -5.07 -23.24 5.58
N THR A 215 -6.15 -23.37 6.34
CA THR A 215 -6.36 -22.68 7.63
C THR A 215 -6.47 -23.72 8.74
N ALA A 216 -5.76 -23.53 9.84
CA ALA A 216 -5.67 -24.46 10.96
C ALA A 216 -5.76 -23.73 12.30
N THR A 217 -6.16 -24.45 13.35
CA THR A 217 -6.21 -23.94 14.73
C THR A 217 -4.88 -24.10 15.49
N ASP A 218 -3.88 -24.70 14.84
CA ASP A 218 -2.55 -24.94 15.41
C ASP A 218 -1.44 -24.66 14.38
N PRO A 219 -0.23 -24.30 14.82
CA PRO A 219 0.86 -23.89 13.91
C PRO A 219 1.50 -25.04 13.13
N ASN A 220 1.25 -26.30 13.53
CA ASN A 220 1.80 -27.48 12.87
C ASN A 220 0.89 -27.98 11.73
N PHE A 221 -0.33 -27.43 11.63
CA PHE A 221 -1.37 -27.86 10.68
C PHE A 221 -1.84 -29.30 10.97
N ASP A 222 -1.86 -29.70 12.24
CA ASP A 222 -2.43 -30.99 12.66
C ASP A 222 -3.97 -30.97 12.59
N ASN A 223 -4.59 -29.80 12.75
CA ASN A 223 -6.03 -29.57 12.72
C ASN A 223 -6.41 -28.50 11.67
N VAL A 224 -6.38 -28.90 10.40
CA VAL A 224 -6.84 -28.04 9.29
C VAL A 224 -8.38 -27.97 9.30
N VAL A 225 -8.91 -26.74 9.39
CA VAL A 225 -10.35 -26.44 9.40
C VAL A 225 -10.88 -26.00 8.04
N SER A 226 -10.01 -25.55 7.13
CA SER A 226 -10.36 -25.16 5.76
C SER A 226 -9.21 -25.40 4.80
N THR A 227 -9.54 -25.85 3.58
CA THR A 227 -8.61 -25.98 2.45
C THR A 227 -9.29 -25.43 1.20
N LEU A 228 -8.72 -24.40 0.59
CA LEU A 228 -9.24 -23.76 -0.61
C LEU A 228 -8.15 -23.72 -1.67
N THR A 229 -8.46 -24.15 -2.89
CA THR A 229 -7.54 -24.06 -4.03
C THR A 229 -8.13 -23.13 -5.07
N THR A 230 -7.31 -22.21 -5.57
CA THR A 230 -7.61 -21.34 -6.70
C THR A 230 -6.45 -21.40 -7.69
N ASN A 231 -6.51 -20.63 -8.78
CA ASN A 231 -5.43 -20.52 -9.75
C ASN A 231 -4.77 -19.14 -9.67
N ASN A 232 -3.45 -19.14 -9.69
CA ASN A 232 -2.63 -17.96 -9.95
C ASN A 232 -2.38 -17.85 -11.45
N SER A 233 -2.97 -16.85 -12.11
CA SER A 233 -2.81 -16.62 -13.56
C SER A 233 -1.92 -15.42 -13.89
N ASP A 234 -1.78 -14.49 -12.96
CA ASP A 234 -1.04 -13.25 -13.15
C ASP A 234 -0.04 -13.07 -11.99
N PRO A 235 1.27 -13.09 -12.26
CA PRO A 235 2.27 -12.92 -11.21
C PRO A 235 2.30 -11.51 -10.62
N THR A 236 1.69 -10.50 -11.25
CA THR A 236 1.66 -9.11 -10.79
C THR A 236 0.53 -8.82 -9.79
N VAL A 237 -0.43 -9.74 -9.63
CA VAL A 237 -1.63 -9.54 -8.81
C VAL A 237 -1.74 -10.59 -7.70
N PRO A 238 -2.00 -10.19 -6.44
CA PRO A 238 -2.27 -11.16 -5.38
C PRO A 238 -3.57 -11.95 -5.60
N VAL A 239 -3.53 -13.27 -5.37
CA VAL A 239 -4.73 -14.11 -5.30
C VAL A 239 -5.37 -14.03 -3.91
N LYS A 240 -6.71 -14.19 -3.84
CA LYS A 240 -7.48 -14.11 -2.61
C LYS A 240 -8.45 -15.27 -2.45
N VAL A 241 -8.66 -15.71 -1.22
CA VAL A 241 -9.72 -16.66 -0.85
C VAL A 241 -10.50 -16.15 0.37
N PHE A 242 -11.80 -16.45 0.40
CA PHE A 242 -12.67 -16.14 1.53
C PHE A 242 -12.85 -17.40 2.39
N VAL A 243 -12.49 -17.31 3.67
CA VAL A 243 -12.67 -18.38 4.65
C VAL A 243 -13.82 -17.99 5.57
N SER A 244 -14.84 -18.85 5.67
CA SER A 244 -16.01 -18.70 6.54
C SER A 244 -16.03 -19.73 7.66
N ASP A 245 -17.09 -19.70 8.47
CA ASP A 245 -17.41 -20.69 9.50
C ASP A 245 -16.31 -20.86 10.56
N LEU A 246 -15.55 -19.79 10.79
CA LEU A 246 -14.55 -19.73 11.83
C LEU A 246 -15.21 -19.52 13.19
N THR A 247 -14.58 -20.06 14.23
CA THR A 247 -14.97 -19.81 15.62
C THR A 247 -14.48 -18.41 16.05
N PRO A 248 -15.32 -17.59 16.71
CA PRO A 248 -14.93 -16.30 17.30
C PRO A 248 -13.81 -16.42 18.35
N GLY A 249 -13.07 -15.33 18.58
CA GLY A 249 -12.03 -15.24 19.60
C GLY A 249 -10.86 -16.21 19.44
N THR A 250 -10.67 -16.77 18.24
CA THR A 250 -9.78 -17.93 18.02
C THR A 250 -8.56 -17.51 17.18
N PRO A 251 -7.33 -17.83 17.60
CA PRO A 251 -6.16 -17.68 16.75
C PRO A 251 -6.16 -18.78 15.68
N TYR A 252 -5.91 -18.40 14.43
CA TYR A 252 -5.75 -19.29 13.30
C TYR A 252 -4.40 -19.09 12.63
N PHE A 253 -3.82 -20.19 12.17
CA PHE A 253 -2.63 -20.22 11.35
C PHE A 253 -3.05 -20.58 9.93
N TYR A 254 -2.42 -19.99 8.93
CA TYR A 254 -2.69 -20.34 7.54
C TYR A 254 -1.40 -20.53 6.75
N ARG A 255 -1.45 -21.43 5.77
CA ARG A 255 -0.35 -21.77 4.86
C ARG A 255 -0.84 -21.66 3.43
N VAL A 256 -0.02 -21.07 2.59
CA VAL A 256 -0.26 -20.98 1.15
C VAL A 256 0.81 -21.78 0.45
N THR A 257 0.42 -22.72 -0.43
CA THR A 257 1.33 -23.60 -1.18
C THR A 257 1.07 -23.45 -2.68
N ASN A 258 2.11 -23.14 -3.45
CA ASN A 258 2.01 -22.97 -4.90
C ASN A 258 2.14 -24.31 -5.66
N ALA A 259 2.03 -24.25 -7.00
CA ALA A 259 2.09 -25.42 -7.86
C ALA A 259 3.44 -26.18 -7.82
N MET A 260 4.53 -25.52 -7.40
CA MET A 260 5.84 -26.16 -7.22
C MET A 260 6.05 -26.74 -5.82
N GLY A 261 5.06 -26.62 -4.92
CA GLY A 261 5.13 -27.12 -3.54
C GLY A 261 5.85 -26.17 -2.57
N GLU A 262 6.21 -24.96 -3.01
CA GLU A 262 6.76 -23.94 -2.12
C GLU A 262 5.63 -23.34 -1.28
N SER A 263 5.93 -22.99 -0.03
CA SER A 263 4.92 -22.49 0.90
C SER A 263 5.38 -21.35 1.78
N ASP A 264 4.45 -20.46 2.12
CA ASP A 264 4.61 -19.43 3.15
C ASP A 264 3.40 -19.44 4.10
N ARG A 265 3.53 -18.82 5.28
CA ARG A 265 2.60 -18.97 6.40
C ARG A 265 2.36 -17.66 7.14
N GLY A 266 1.17 -17.50 7.69
CA GLY A 266 0.81 -16.37 8.56
C GLY A 266 -0.17 -16.75 9.66
N ILE A 267 -0.54 -15.75 10.45
CA ILE A 267 -1.46 -15.88 11.60
C ILE A 267 -2.49 -14.75 11.58
N PHE A 268 -3.69 -15.04 12.09
CA PHE A 268 -4.70 -14.04 12.42
C PHE A 268 -5.54 -14.49 13.63
N ARG A 269 -6.35 -13.58 14.17
CA ARG A 269 -7.31 -13.90 15.24
C ARG A 269 -8.68 -13.36 14.89
N THR A 270 -9.71 -14.19 15.01
CA THR A 270 -11.10 -13.73 14.88
C THR A 270 -11.50 -12.91 16.11
N PRO A 271 -12.24 -11.80 15.95
CA PRO A 271 -12.82 -11.04 17.07
C PRO A 271 -13.67 -11.91 18.00
N LEU A 272 -13.73 -11.52 19.27
CA LEU A 272 -14.68 -12.09 20.23
C LEU A 272 -16.13 -11.71 19.85
N SER A 273 -17.08 -12.58 20.15
CA SER A 273 -18.50 -12.26 20.04
C SER A 273 -18.94 -11.31 21.16
N LEU A 274 -19.98 -10.52 20.88
CA LEU A 274 -20.65 -9.68 21.88
C LEU A 274 -21.05 -10.48 23.12
N GLY A 275 -20.99 -9.85 24.29
CA GLY A 275 -21.14 -10.47 25.60
C GLY A 275 -19.86 -11.10 26.15
N SER A 276 -18.72 -10.92 25.48
CA SER A 276 -17.40 -11.39 25.90
C SER A 276 -16.40 -10.24 25.92
N GLN A 277 -15.56 -10.20 26.95
CA GLN A 277 -14.50 -9.21 27.10
C GLN A 277 -13.15 -9.95 27.17
N GLY A 278 -12.17 -9.48 26.41
CA GLY A 278 -10.83 -10.09 26.36
C GLY A 278 -9.70 -9.12 26.09
N GLY A 279 -9.97 -7.82 26.11
CA GLY A 279 -9.05 -6.78 25.65
C GLY A 279 -8.93 -6.75 24.13
N LEU A 280 -8.23 -5.74 23.65
CA LEU A 280 -7.96 -5.55 22.24
C LEU A 280 -6.59 -4.90 22.07
N ARG A 281 -5.81 -5.37 21.11
CA ARG A 281 -4.53 -4.76 20.74
C ARG A 281 -4.48 -4.52 19.25
N PHE A 282 -4.30 -3.28 18.82
CA PHE A 282 -4.15 -2.97 17.40
C PHE A 282 -3.10 -1.90 17.14
N GLY A 283 -2.67 -1.78 15.90
CA GLY A 283 -1.75 -0.74 15.44
C GLY A 283 -2.34 0.11 14.33
N ALA A 284 -1.86 1.34 14.18
CA ALA A 284 -2.20 2.20 13.06
C ALA A 284 -0.99 3.04 12.60
N ALA A 285 -0.89 3.24 11.29
CA ALA A 285 0.06 4.17 10.66
C ALA A 285 -0.51 4.65 9.33
N GLY A 286 -0.03 5.79 8.81
CA GLY A 286 -0.38 6.27 7.47
C GLY A 286 0.86 6.68 6.69
N ASP A 287 0.62 7.13 5.45
CA ASP A 287 1.58 7.86 4.62
C ASP A 287 2.90 7.13 4.32
N SER A 288 2.92 6.45 3.17
CA SER A 288 4.04 5.66 2.65
C SER A 288 4.48 6.12 1.27
N GLN A 289 5.79 6.33 1.08
CA GLN A 289 6.41 6.61 -0.23
C GLN A 289 7.39 5.50 -0.62
N GLY A 290 7.32 5.04 -1.88
CA GLY A 290 8.17 3.95 -2.40
C GLY A 290 9.66 4.30 -2.35
N GLU A 291 9.98 5.57 -2.54
CA GLU A 291 11.31 6.18 -2.47
C GLU A 291 12.00 5.92 -1.11
N LEU A 292 11.22 5.73 -0.04
CA LEU A 292 11.69 5.57 1.34
C LEU A 292 11.59 4.12 1.86
N MET A 293 11.27 3.17 0.98
CA MET A 293 11.34 1.74 1.32
C MET A 293 12.73 1.36 1.85
N PRO A 294 12.84 0.58 2.96
CA PRO A 294 11.84 -0.38 3.43
C PRO A 294 10.93 0.05 4.61
N HIS A 295 10.77 1.35 4.93
CA HIS A 295 9.95 1.80 6.08
C HIS A 295 10.30 1.14 7.42
N VAL A 296 11.52 1.38 7.91
CA VAL A 296 12.00 0.81 9.20
C VAL A 296 11.18 1.24 10.42
N ALA A 297 10.34 2.26 10.30
CA ALA A 297 9.43 2.75 11.34
C ALA A 297 8.51 1.65 11.89
N VAL A 298 8.02 0.74 11.05
CA VAL A 298 7.07 -0.32 11.45
C VAL A 298 7.75 -1.64 11.81
N ARG A 299 9.09 -1.72 11.82
CA ARG A 299 9.75 -3.03 11.87
C ARG A 299 9.61 -3.79 13.19
N ASN A 300 9.24 -3.11 14.27
CA ASN A 300 8.96 -3.74 15.56
C ASN A 300 7.48 -4.14 15.71
N ALA A 301 6.58 -3.68 14.84
CA ALA A 301 5.14 -3.96 14.90
C ALA A 301 4.80 -5.47 14.81
N PRO A 302 5.47 -6.30 13.99
CA PRO A 302 5.18 -7.74 13.93
C PRO A 302 5.37 -8.47 15.27
N GLU A 303 6.23 -7.95 16.15
CA GLU A 303 6.55 -8.57 17.45
C GLU A 303 5.54 -8.22 18.54
N ARG A 304 4.52 -7.41 18.23
CA ARG A 304 3.60 -6.82 19.21
C ARG A 304 2.36 -7.66 19.49
N GLY A 305 2.12 -8.71 18.70
CA GLY A 305 0.95 -9.59 18.87
C GLY A 305 -0.37 -8.84 18.69
N LEU A 306 -0.44 -8.00 17.66
CA LEU A 306 -1.63 -7.21 17.33
C LEU A 306 -2.76 -8.12 16.81
N ASP A 307 -4.00 -7.82 17.19
CA ASP A 307 -5.21 -8.42 16.61
C ASP A 307 -5.44 -7.93 15.18
N PHE A 308 -5.16 -6.65 14.92
CA PHE A 308 -5.12 -6.08 13.58
C PHE A 308 -4.21 -4.85 13.46
N PHE A 309 -3.92 -4.44 12.22
CA PHE A 309 -3.21 -3.20 11.89
C PHE A 309 -3.95 -2.42 10.80
N VAL A 310 -4.11 -1.11 10.99
CA VAL A 310 -4.76 -0.20 10.04
C VAL A 310 -3.72 0.67 9.31
N GLN A 311 -3.70 0.58 7.98
CA GLN A 311 -3.00 1.53 7.12
C GLN A 311 -3.98 2.66 6.76
N LEU A 312 -3.79 3.82 7.38
CA LEU A 312 -4.68 4.99 7.35
C LEU A 312 -4.44 5.86 6.12
N GLY A 313 -4.70 5.35 4.93
CA GLY A 313 -4.53 6.13 3.70
C GLY A 313 -3.08 6.27 3.25
N ASN A 314 -2.91 6.69 2.00
CA ASN A 314 -1.60 6.92 1.39
C ASN A 314 -0.68 5.68 1.58
N THR A 315 -1.28 4.50 1.43
CA THR A 315 -0.61 3.19 1.40
C THR A 315 0.39 3.09 0.26
N ILE A 316 0.22 3.94 -0.76
CA ILE A 316 1.16 4.25 -1.84
C ILE A 316 1.18 5.77 -2.06
N SER A 317 2.11 6.21 -2.91
CA SER A 317 2.09 7.54 -3.53
C SER A 317 1.93 7.38 -5.05
N ALA A 318 0.72 7.60 -5.56
CA ALA A 318 0.39 7.50 -6.98
C ALA A 318 0.95 8.68 -7.79
N SER A 319 1.09 9.85 -7.16
CA SER A 319 1.47 11.12 -7.78
C SER A 319 2.94 11.50 -7.59
N THR A 320 3.84 10.52 -7.36
CA THR A 320 5.29 10.74 -7.34
C THR A 320 6.00 9.71 -8.20
N GLU A 321 7.18 10.05 -8.74
CA GLU A 321 8.06 9.05 -9.36
C GLU A 321 8.72 8.19 -8.27
N SER A 322 8.86 6.88 -8.49
CA SER A 322 9.50 5.99 -7.51
C SER A 322 10.48 5.01 -8.15
N PRO A 323 11.42 4.43 -7.37
CA PRO A 323 12.45 3.54 -7.91
C PRO A 323 11.93 2.31 -8.67
N ASP A 324 10.69 1.87 -8.42
CA ASP A 324 10.09 0.75 -9.15
C ASP A 324 9.23 1.19 -10.35
N LEU A 325 8.89 2.48 -10.47
CA LEU A 325 8.16 3.05 -11.60
C LEU A 325 8.80 4.37 -12.08
N PRO A 326 10.03 4.33 -12.61
CA PRO A 326 10.74 5.54 -13.06
C PRO A 326 10.10 6.14 -14.32
N GLY A 327 10.16 7.48 -14.41
CA GLY A 327 9.57 8.27 -15.48
C GLY A 327 8.06 8.46 -15.40
N VAL A 328 7.39 7.95 -14.37
CA VAL A 328 5.94 8.10 -14.17
C VAL A 328 5.69 8.94 -12.91
N SER A 329 5.28 10.19 -13.10
CA SER A 329 4.97 11.11 -12.00
C SER A 329 3.52 11.00 -11.50
N GLN A 330 2.64 10.36 -12.26
CA GLN A 330 1.25 10.08 -11.89
C GLN A 330 0.89 8.70 -12.46
N ALA A 331 0.48 7.77 -11.60
CA ALA A 331 -0.04 6.48 -12.04
C ALA A 331 -1.39 6.68 -12.75
N GLU A 332 -1.55 6.06 -13.92
CA GLU A 332 -2.77 6.17 -14.72
C GLU A 332 -3.32 4.79 -15.11
N THR A 333 -2.44 3.82 -15.33
CA THR A 333 -2.81 2.45 -15.73
C THR A 333 -2.88 1.52 -14.53
N LEU A 334 -3.65 0.43 -14.65
CA LEU A 334 -3.73 -0.59 -13.61
C LEU A 334 -2.34 -1.16 -13.24
N LEU A 335 -1.46 -1.34 -14.23
CA LEU A 335 -0.09 -1.81 -14.01
C LEU A 335 0.76 -0.79 -13.21
N ASP A 336 0.55 0.51 -13.42
CA ASP A 336 1.22 1.55 -12.61
C ASP A 336 0.81 1.42 -11.14
N PHE A 337 -0.49 1.32 -10.87
CA PHE A 337 -1.01 1.14 -9.50
C PHE A 337 -0.53 -0.17 -8.88
N HIS A 338 -0.55 -1.29 -9.62
CA HIS A 338 0.02 -2.57 -9.14
C HIS A 338 1.51 -2.44 -8.83
N THR A 339 2.28 -1.72 -9.65
CA THR A 339 3.72 -1.48 -9.40
C THR A 339 3.93 -0.69 -8.12
N LYS A 340 3.17 0.40 -7.93
CA LYS A 340 3.22 1.24 -6.72
C LYS A 340 2.86 0.45 -5.46
N HIS A 341 1.81 -0.38 -5.51
CA HIS A 341 1.45 -1.22 -4.37
C HIS A 341 2.48 -2.31 -4.09
N ASN A 342 2.99 -2.99 -5.13
CA ASN A 342 4.01 -4.00 -4.97
C ASN A 342 5.30 -3.42 -4.35
N GLU A 343 5.68 -2.20 -4.73
CA GLU A 343 6.88 -1.51 -4.20
C GLU A 343 6.86 -1.43 -2.66
N ILE A 344 5.69 -1.26 -2.05
CA ILE A 344 5.53 -1.13 -0.59
C ILE A 344 5.66 -2.47 0.14
N TYR A 345 5.37 -3.58 -0.54
CA TYR A 345 5.35 -4.92 0.07
C TYR A 345 6.49 -5.83 -0.38
N ARG A 346 7.43 -5.33 -1.18
CA ARG A 346 8.60 -6.10 -1.61
C ARG A 346 9.81 -5.85 -0.72
N GLU A 347 10.80 -6.73 -0.81
CA GLU A 347 12.07 -6.54 -0.11
C GLU A 347 12.85 -5.38 -0.74
N ARG A 348 13.42 -4.51 0.12
CA ARG A 348 14.37 -3.49 -0.30
C ARG A 348 15.47 -3.35 0.74
N ILE A 349 16.73 -3.38 0.28
CA ILE A 349 17.93 -3.32 1.15
C ILE A 349 17.81 -4.37 2.27
N THR A 350 17.57 -5.64 1.88
CA THR A 350 17.52 -6.83 2.77
C THR A 350 16.43 -6.82 3.85
N LEU A 351 15.45 -5.91 3.78
CA LEU A 351 14.35 -5.82 4.74
C LEU A 351 13.00 -5.74 4.03
N ASN A 352 11.99 -6.31 4.68
CA ASN A 352 10.59 -6.13 4.30
C ASN A 352 9.66 -6.03 5.55
N PRO A 353 9.74 -4.93 6.31
CA PRO A 353 8.93 -4.72 7.52
C PRO A 353 7.42 -4.84 7.26
N TRP A 354 6.93 -4.32 6.14
CA TRP A 354 5.51 -4.39 5.79
C TRP A 354 5.06 -5.83 5.55
N ALA A 355 5.76 -6.63 4.73
CA ALA A 355 5.36 -8.02 4.53
C ALA A 355 5.46 -8.84 5.82
N ASN A 356 6.45 -8.59 6.68
CA ASN A 356 6.55 -9.23 7.99
C ASN A 356 5.35 -8.88 8.89
N LEU A 357 4.85 -7.64 8.82
CA LEU A 357 3.67 -7.21 9.56
C LEU A 357 2.40 -7.90 9.03
N ARG A 358 2.21 -7.97 7.71
CA ARG A 358 1.05 -8.63 7.10
C ARG A 358 0.97 -10.14 7.39
N VAL A 359 2.11 -10.78 7.61
CA VAL A 359 2.21 -12.19 8.03
C VAL A 359 1.77 -12.38 9.50
N ALA A 360 2.02 -11.39 10.35
CA ALA A 360 1.87 -11.49 11.80
C ALA A 360 0.49 -11.05 12.34
N THR A 361 -0.31 -10.34 11.53
CA THR A 361 -1.62 -9.82 11.96
C THR A 361 -2.57 -9.59 10.78
N SER A 362 -3.85 -9.36 11.07
CA SER A 362 -4.82 -8.95 10.05
C SER A 362 -4.67 -7.49 9.66
N MET A 363 -4.72 -7.21 8.37
CA MET A 363 -4.50 -5.88 7.81
C MET A 363 -5.81 -5.25 7.35
N PHE A 364 -5.93 -3.95 7.58
CA PHE A 364 -6.99 -3.12 7.02
C PHE A 364 -6.40 -1.88 6.36
N GLY A 365 -6.67 -1.69 5.07
CA GLY A 365 -6.34 -0.46 4.35
C GLY A 365 -7.54 0.48 4.29
N VAL A 366 -7.30 1.77 4.51
CA VAL A 366 -8.25 2.86 4.29
C VAL A 366 -7.82 3.62 3.03
N LEU A 367 -8.74 3.89 2.12
CA LEU A 367 -8.45 4.63 0.88
C LEU A 367 -8.29 6.13 1.20
N ASN A 368 -7.29 6.76 0.60
CA ASN A 368 -7.10 8.20 0.58
C ASN A 368 -6.80 8.69 -0.85
N ASP A 369 -6.40 9.94 -0.99
CA ASP A 369 -6.08 10.56 -2.28
C ASP A 369 -4.71 10.12 -2.83
N GLY A 370 -3.73 9.81 -1.98
CA GLY A 370 -2.44 9.28 -2.43
C GLY A 370 -2.52 7.94 -3.17
N GLU A 371 -3.63 7.21 -3.03
CA GLU A 371 -3.95 6.03 -3.84
C GLU A 371 -4.42 6.36 -5.27
N ILE A 372 -4.82 7.60 -5.55
CA ILE A 372 -5.50 8.00 -6.78
C ILE A 372 -4.75 9.19 -7.41
N ILE A 373 -5.12 10.40 -7.02
CA ILE A 373 -4.59 11.71 -7.41
C ILE A 373 -4.74 12.59 -6.17
N ASP A 374 -3.74 13.44 -5.91
CA ASP A 374 -3.75 14.40 -4.81
C ASP A 374 -5.06 15.20 -4.72
N ASN A 375 -5.63 15.31 -3.52
CA ASN A 375 -6.90 15.97 -3.23
C ASN A 375 -8.14 15.44 -3.99
N PHE A 376 -8.14 14.19 -4.49
CA PHE A 376 -9.29 13.61 -5.21
C PHE A 376 -10.63 13.72 -4.46
N ALA A 377 -11.71 14.11 -5.14
CA ALA A 377 -13.03 14.30 -4.56
C ALA A 377 -14.13 13.64 -5.41
N GLY A 378 -14.42 12.36 -5.13
CA GLY A 378 -15.30 11.51 -5.94
C GLY A 378 -16.77 11.96 -6.00
N GLY A 379 -17.24 12.72 -5.01
CA GLY A 379 -18.56 13.33 -4.99
C GLY A 379 -18.65 14.67 -5.72
N SER A 380 -17.63 15.06 -6.48
CA SER A 380 -17.67 16.22 -7.39
C SER A 380 -18.18 15.81 -8.77
N LEU A 381 -18.77 16.75 -9.49
CA LEU A 381 -19.05 16.61 -10.93
C LEU A 381 -17.78 16.94 -11.73
N GLY A 382 -17.72 16.52 -13.00
CA GLY A 382 -16.61 16.89 -13.91
C GLY A 382 -16.45 18.41 -14.07
N GLU A 383 -15.35 18.84 -14.71
CA GLU A 383 -14.97 20.28 -14.82
C GLU A 383 -16.08 21.20 -15.36
N ASP A 384 -16.97 20.68 -16.20
CA ASP A 384 -18.10 21.44 -16.76
C ASP A 384 -19.31 21.56 -15.81
N GLY A 385 -19.25 20.94 -14.63
CA GLY A 385 -20.37 20.85 -13.68
C GLY A 385 -21.55 20.01 -14.18
N GLU A 386 -21.38 19.33 -15.32
CA GLU A 386 -22.35 18.44 -15.95
C GLU A 386 -21.78 17.00 -15.99
N GLY A 387 -22.65 16.00 -15.97
CA GLY A 387 -22.25 14.58 -16.09
C GLY A 387 -22.40 13.76 -14.81
N ASP A 388 -21.71 12.61 -14.79
CA ASP A 388 -21.67 11.72 -13.63
C ASP A 388 -20.63 12.18 -12.60
N TRP A 389 -20.74 11.66 -11.38
CA TRP A 389 -19.79 11.89 -10.30
C TRP A 389 -18.40 11.34 -10.63
N LEU A 390 -17.34 11.99 -10.16
CA LEU A 390 -15.95 11.56 -10.39
C LEU A 390 -15.63 10.17 -9.80
N ASN A 391 -16.43 9.68 -8.85
CA ASN A 391 -16.37 8.30 -8.35
C ASN A 391 -16.87 7.25 -9.37
N ASN A 392 -17.10 7.65 -10.61
CA ASN A 392 -17.32 6.80 -11.79
C ASN A 392 -16.28 7.02 -12.88
N SER A 393 -15.26 7.85 -12.64
CA SER A 393 -14.23 8.15 -13.63
C SER A 393 -13.30 6.95 -13.83
N ASP A 394 -12.76 6.81 -15.04
CA ASP A 394 -11.84 5.72 -15.37
C ASP A 394 -10.63 5.68 -14.44
N ILE A 395 -10.09 6.85 -14.07
CA ILE A 395 -8.96 6.94 -13.14
C ILE A 395 -9.32 6.47 -11.74
N PHE A 396 -10.51 6.83 -11.23
CA PHE A 396 -10.98 6.38 -9.92
C PHE A 396 -11.19 4.87 -9.92
N GLU A 397 -11.89 4.32 -10.91
CA GLU A 397 -12.16 2.88 -10.99
C GLU A 397 -10.86 2.06 -11.18
N THR A 398 -9.88 2.59 -11.93
CA THR A 398 -8.57 1.96 -12.13
C THR A 398 -7.74 1.98 -10.84
N ALA A 399 -7.64 3.14 -10.18
CA ALA A 399 -6.94 3.29 -8.91
C ALA A 399 -7.59 2.44 -7.80
N LEU A 400 -8.93 2.46 -7.72
CA LEU A 400 -9.70 1.64 -6.81
C LEU A 400 -9.44 0.16 -7.07
N ALA A 401 -9.43 -0.30 -8.32
CA ALA A 401 -9.10 -1.69 -8.64
C ALA A 401 -7.70 -2.06 -8.14
N GLY A 402 -6.67 -1.24 -8.41
CA GLY A 402 -5.31 -1.46 -7.93
C GLY A 402 -5.20 -1.53 -6.40
N PHE A 403 -5.84 -0.58 -5.71
CA PHE A 403 -5.94 -0.58 -4.24
C PHE A 403 -6.62 -1.84 -3.74
N LEU A 404 -7.79 -2.16 -4.30
CA LEU A 404 -8.56 -3.32 -3.88
C LEU A 404 -7.79 -4.61 -4.09
N ASP A 405 -7.02 -4.76 -5.18
CA ASP A 405 -6.23 -5.95 -5.49
C ASP A 405 -5.13 -6.22 -4.46
N TYR A 406 -4.51 -5.17 -3.90
CA TYR A 406 -3.44 -5.29 -2.90
C TYR A 406 -3.88 -5.22 -1.44
N GLN A 407 -5.20 -5.17 -1.20
CA GLN A 407 -5.79 -5.23 0.14
C GLN A 407 -6.53 -6.57 0.38
N PRO A 408 -6.27 -7.28 1.50
CA PRO A 408 -6.97 -8.51 1.85
C PRO A 408 -8.39 -8.21 2.36
N ARG A 409 -9.28 -7.78 1.45
CA ARG A 409 -10.64 -7.36 1.77
C ARG A 409 -11.69 -7.96 0.84
N ARG A 410 -12.90 -8.15 1.33
CA ARG A 410 -14.07 -8.47 0.49
C ARG A 410 -14.49 -7.25 -0.30
N ARG A 411 -15.00 -7.48 -1.50
CA ARG A 411 -15.75 -6.47 -2.25
C ARG A 411 -17.20 -6.47 -1.78
N GLU A 412 -17.69 -5.31 -1.41
CA GLU A 412 -19.08 -5.06 -0.99
C GLU A 412 -19.59 -3.86 -1.78
N SER A 413 -20.88 -3.82 -2.10
CA SER A 413 -21.49 -2.70 -2.85
C SER A 413 -22.68 -2.16 -2.07
N TYR A 414 -22.87 -0.83 -2.14
CA TYR A 414 -24.07 -0.19 -1.61
C TYR A 414 -25.36 -0.61 -2.35
N GLY A 415 -25.24 -1.21 -3.54
CA GLY A 415 -26.38 -1.65 -4.35
C GLY A 415 -27.24 -0.49 -4.87
N ASP A 416 -28.40 -0.83 -5.42
CA ASP A 416 -29.33 0.15 -6.01
C ASP A 416 -30.14 0.86 -4.92
N ILE A 417 -29.58 1.96 -4.41
CA ILE A 417 -30.19 2.83 -3.39
C ILE A 417 -30.56 4.20 -3.99
N SER A 418 -31.42 4.95 -3.28
CA SER A 418 -31.91 6.25 -3.78
C SER A 418 -30.85 7.37 -3.83
N ASP A 419 -29.80 7.25 -3.03
CA ASP A 419 -28.69 8.22 -3.02
C ASP A 419 -27.80 8.00 -4.24
N ARG A 420 -28.04 8.77 -5.31
CA ARG A 420 -27.33 8.62 -6.60
C ARG A 420 -25.82 8.78 -6.51
N ARG A 421 -25.30 9.47 -5.49
CA ARG A 421 -23.85 9.61 -5.28
C ARG A 421 -23.20 8.29 -4.88
N THR A 422 -23.95 7.46 -4.16
CA THR A 422 -23.45 6.23 -3.52
C THR A 422 -24.02 4.96 -4.17
N ALA A 423 -25.14 5.06 -4.88
CA ALA A 423 -25.80 3.92 -5.53
C ALA A 423 -24.84 3.15 -6.46
N ASN A 424 -24.83 1.84 -6.30
CA ASN A 424 -24.03 0.87 -7.06
C ASN A 424 -22.50 1.06 -6.95
N ARG A 425 -22.02 1.91 -6.04
CA ARG A 425 -20.58 2.09 -5.79
C ARG A 425 -20.04 1.03 -4.84
N GLU A 426 -18.74 0.82 -4.89
CA GLU A 426 -18.02 0.00 -3.93
C GLU A 426 -18.21 0.58 -2.52
N GLN A 427 -18.59 -0.28 -1.58
CA GLN A 427 -18.69 0.08 -0.18
C GLN A 427 -17.32 -0.15 0.47
N LEU A 428 -16.57 0.92 0.66
CA LEU A 428 -15.27 0.88 1.37
C LEU A 428 -15.43 0.97 2.89
N TYR A 429 -16.50 1.62 3.37
CA TYR A 429 -16.84 1.70 4.78
C TYR A 429 -16.92 0.30 5.44
N ARG A 430 -16.31 0.13 6.61
CA ARG A 430 -16.39 -1.11 7.41
C ARG A 430 -16.76 -0.81 8.85
N ALA A 431 -17.55 -1.68 9.45
CA ALA A 431 -17.86 -1.67 10.87
C ALA A 431 -17.68 -3.09 11.44
N THR A 432 -16.85 -3.23 12.47
CA THR A 432 -16.57 -4.50 13.16
C THR A 432 -16.59 -4.28 14.66
N THR A 433 -17.05 -5.29 15.41
CA THR A 433 -17.02 -5.32 16.88
C THR A 433 -15.98 -6.33 17.35
N TYR A 434 -15.38 -6.06 18.51
CA TYR A 434 -14.38 -6.89 19.17
C TYR A 434 -14.84 -7.17 20.59
N GLY A 435 -15.76 -8.12 20.72
CA GLY A 435 -16.45 -8.37 21.98
C GLY A 435 -17.15 -7.11 22.52
N ASP A 436 -17.18 -6.99 23.84
CA ASP A 436 -17.67 -5.80 24.56
C ASP A 436 -16.57 -4.73 24.70
N ASP A 437 -15.33 -5.03 24.29
CA ASP A 437 -14.18 -4.14 24.44
C ASP A 437 -14.28 -2.92 23.49
N ALA A 438 -14.60 -3.15 22.21
CA ALA A 438 -14.60 -2.06 21.23
C ALA A 438 -15.43 -2.30 19.96
N ALA A 439 -15.78 -1.19 19.30
CA ALA A 439 -16.16 -1.13 17.89
C ALA A 439 -15.13 -0.36 17.06
N ALA A 440 -14.91 -0.78 15.81
CA ALA A 440 -14.04 -0.14 14.84
C ALA A 440 -14.84 0.25 13.59
N PHE A 441 -14.74 1.51 13.18
CA PHE A 441 -15.40 2.07 12.00
C PHE A 441 -14.36 2.65 11.05
N LEU A 442 -14.16 2.03 9.89
CA LEU A 442 -13.22 2.49 8.87
C LEU A 442 -13.98 3.32 7.85
N LEU A 443 -13.63 4.60 7.74
CA LEU A 443 -14.32 5.55 6.87
C LEU A 443 -13.76 5.52 5.45
N ASP A 444 -14.62 5.84 4.50
CA ASP A 444 -14.25 6.33 3.18
C ASP A 444 -14.56 7.82 3.11
N VAL A 445 -13.52 8.63 2.92
CA VAL A 445 -13.62 10.11 2.89
C VAL A 445 -13.29 10.66 1.51
N ARG A 446 -13.12 9.81 0.49
CA ARG A 446 -12.68 10.24 -0.85
C ARG A 446 -13.72 9.93 -1.92
N SER A 447 -14.41 8.80 -1.84
CA SER A 447 -15.34 8.38 -2.90
C SER A 447 -16.59 9.27 -2.99
N PHE A 448 -16.99 9.93 -1.90
CA PHE A 448 -18.28 10.64 -1.84
C PHE A 448 -18.20 12.08 -1.36
N ARG A 449 -17.01 12.60 -1.05
CA ARG A 449 -16.86 14.00 -0.65
C ARG A 449 -17.10 14.96 -1.80
N ASP A 450 -17.62 16.15 -1.50
CA ASP A 450 -17.60 17.26 -2.45
C ASP A 450 -16.18 17.75 -2.73
N ALA A 451 -16.04 18.67 -3.67
CA ALA A 451 -14.76 19.31 -3.94
C ALA A 451 -14.22 20.01 -2.68
N PRO A 452 -12.90 19.92 -2.39
CA PRO A 452 -12.30 20.74 -1.36
C PRO A 452 -12.47 22.23 -1.70
N LEU A 453 -12.50 23.07 -0.67
CA LEU A 453 -12.45 24.52 -0.89
C LEU A 453 -11.09 24.90 -1.48
N GLU A 454 -11.02 26.05 -2.14
CA GLU A 454 -9.73 26.62 -2.53
C GLU A 454 -8.88 26.82 -1.27
N GLN A 455 -7.68 26.25 -1.25
CA GLN A 455 -6.77 26.37 -0.11
C GLN A 455 -6.30 27.82 -0.01
N VAL A 456 -6.59 28.46 1.13
CA VAL A 456 -6.05 29.77 1.46
C VAL A 456 -4.74 29.63 2.22
N ALA A 457 -3.75 30.47 1.90
CA ALA A 457 -2.52 30.53 2.67
C ALA A 457 -2.80 31.17 4.03
N GLU A 458 -2.09 30.74 5.07
CA GLU A 458 -2.18 31.37 6.39
C GLU A 458 -1.70 32.83 6.37
N THR A 459 -0.94 33.23 5.34
CA THR A 459 -0.50 34.60 5.06
C THR A 459 -1.51 35.45 4.29
N SER A 460 -2.64 34.87 3.86
CA SER A 460 -3.69 35.59 3.15
C SER A 460 -4.31 36.69 4.01
N PHE A 461 -5.06 37.60 3.37
CA PHE A 461 -5.73 38.66 4.12
C PHE A 461 -6.77 38.05 5.07
N PRO A 462 -7.02 38.67 6.24
CA PRO A 462 -8.02 38.17 7.19
C PRO A 462 -9.40 37.94 6.56
N GLU A 463 -9.78 38.78 5.59
CA GLU A 463 -11.04 38.67 4.84
C GLU A 463 -11.15 37.33 4.07
N ASP A 464 -10.04 36.86 3.50
CA ASP A 464 -9.97 35.62 2.71
C ASP A 464 -10.02 34.38 3.63
N ILE A 465 -9.32 34.45 4.76
CA ILE A 465 -9.37 33.42 5.81
C ILE A 465 -10.79 33.33 6.39
N GLU A 466 -11.40 34.47 6.68
CA GLU A 466 -12.78 34.55 7.16
C GLU A 466 -13.77 33.97 6.14
N ALA A 467 -13.56 34.25 4.85
CA ALA A 467 -14.35 33.68 3.77
C ALA A 467 -14.22 32.14 3.70
N PHE A 468 -13.00 31.62 3.71
CA PHE A 468 -12.75 30.18 3.75
C PHE A 468 -13.45 29.50 4.93
N LEU A 469 -13.28 30.05 6.14
CA LEU A 469 -13.88 29.50 7.35
C LEU A 469 -15.41 29.56 7.29
N ARG A 470 -16.00 30.64 6.78
CA ARG A 470 -17.46 30.73 6.59
C ARG A 470 -17.98 29.73 5.57
N ASP A 471 -17.28 29.56 4.45
CA ASP A 471 -17.69 28.67 3.36
C ASP A 471 -17.53 27.18 3.75
N SER A 472 -16.63 26.88 4.69
CA SER A 472 -16.52 25.53 5.30
C SER A 472 -17.78 25.12 6.08
N PHE A 473 -18.57 26.10 6.53
CA PHE A 473 -19.85 25.90 7.23
C PHE A 473 -21.07 25.83 6.28
N ASP A 474 -20.88 25.75 4.95
CA ASP A 474 -21.98 25.44 4.05
C ASP A 474 -22.58 24.06 4.35
N ALA A 475 -23.83 24.05 4.81
CA ALA A 475 -24.57 22.84 5.20
C ALA A 475 -24.80 21.85 4.06
N ASN A 476 -24.62 22.27 2.80
CA ASN A 476 -24.74 21.39 1.64
C ASN A 476 -23.47 20.58 1.36
N ARG A 477 -22.34 20.95 1.98
CA ARG A 477 -21.06 20.27 1.77
C ARG A 477 -20.96 18.99 2.62
N THR A 478 -20.37 17.96 2.04
CA THR A 478 -20.21 16.64 2.68
C THR A 478 -18.84 16.03 2.41
N MET A 479 -18.31 15.35 3.42
CA MET A 479 -17.09 14.53 3.39
C MET A 479 -17.45 13.06 3.16
N LEU A 480 -18.48 12.54 3.83
CA LEU A 480 -18.84 11.11 3.78
C LEU A 480 -19.92 10.79 2.74
N GLY A 481 -20.65 11.80 2.27
CA GLY A 481 -21.95 11.59 1.65
C GLY A 481 -23.03 11.22 2.68
N ARG A 482 -24.30 11.39 2.29
CA ARG A 482 -25.45 11.16 3.18
C ARG A 482 -25.53 9.71 3.67
N THR A 483 -25.36 8.75 2.75
CA THR A 483 -25.53 7.32 3.05
C THR A 483 -24.53 6.84 4.11
N GLN A 484 -23.24 7.11 3.93
CA GLN A 484 -22.22 6.66 4.89
C GLN A 484 -22.30 7.40 6.22
N LEU A 485 -22.59 8.71 6.21
CA LEU A 485 -22.80 9.47 7.46
C LEU A 485 -23.91 8.84 8.31
N GLN A 486 -25.05 8.51 7.67
CA GLN A 486 -26.17 7.87 8.37
C GLN A 486 -25.79 6.47 8.89
N GLN A 487 -25.07 5.67 8.11
CA GLN A 487 -24.59 4.36 8.55
C GLN A 487 -23.65 4.48 9.76
N LEU A 488 -22.71 5.42 9.75
CA LEU A 488 -21.81 5.67 10.88
C LEU A 488 -22.60 6.07 12.13
N GLN A 489 -23.55 6.99 12.01
CA GLN A 489 -24.40 7.43 13.12
C GLN A 489 -25.20 6.26 13.72
N LEU A 490 -25.81 5.42 12.89
CA LEU A 490 -26.55 4.24 13.33
C LEU A 490 -25.65 3.20 14.01
N ASN A 491 -24.44 3.00 13.47
CA ASN A 491 -23.48 2.05 14.03
C ASN A 491 -22.91 2.54 15.37
N LEU A 492 -22.68 3.84 15.53
CA LEU A 492 -22.29 4.44 16.81
C LEU A 492 -23.39 4.28 17.86
N LEU A 493 -24.66 4.55 17.51
CA LEU A 493 -25.79 4.30 18.40
C LEU A 493 -25.92 2.81 18.76
N GLY A 494 -25.72 1.92 17.78
CA GLY A 494 -25.73 0.48 17.99
C GLY A 494 -24.66 0.03 18.97
N ALA A 495 -23.43 0.52 18.81
CA ALA A 495 -22.31 0.23 19.71
C ALA A 495 -22.57 0.78 21.13
N GLN A 496 -23.08 2.00 21.26
CA GLN A 496 -23.45 2.56 22.56
C GLN A 496 -24.56 1.73 23.22
N ALA A 497 -25.61 1.39 22.48
CA ALA A 497 -26.76 0.63 22.99
C ALA A 497 -26.38 -0.80 23.40
N ALA A 498 -25.39 -1.40 22.73
CA ALA A 498 -24.86 -2.71 23.08
C ALA A 498 -23.84 -2.68 24.23
N GLY A 499 -23.51 -1.48 24.75
CA GLY A 499 -22.63 -1.33 25.92
C GLY A 499 -21.14 -1.51 25.60
N LEU A 500 -20.73 -1.32 24.35
CA LEU A 500 -19.33 -1.45 23.95
C LEU A 500 -18.52 -0.31 24.56
N THR A 501 -17.39 -0.65 25.18
CA THR A 501 -16.59 0.34 25.92
C THR A 501 -16.04 1.40 24.99
N TRP A 502 -15.19 1.03 24.03
CA TRP A 502 -14.50 1.97 23.14
C TRP A 502 -15.10 2.01 21.72
N LYS A 503 -15.13 3.19 21.10
CA LYS A 503 -15.55 3.37 19.70
C LYS A 503 -14.43 4.04 18.92
N PHE A 504 -13.75 3.28 18.05
CA PHE A 504 -12.67 3.80 17.21
C PHE A 504 -13.18 4.16 15.82
N ILE A 505 -12.93 5.39 15.38
CA ILE A 505 -13.28 5.88 14.05
C ILE A 505 -11.99 6.16 13.28
N PHE A 506 -11.72 5.38 12.24
CA PHE A 506 -10.51 5.47 11.42
C PHE A 506 -10.78 6.35 10.20
N SER A 507 -10.07 7.47 10.10
CA SER A 507 -10.18 8.47 9.03
C SER A 507 -8.80 8.75 8.45
N PRO A 508 -8.57 8.74 7.13
CA PRO A 508 -7.22 9.00 6.61
C PRO A 508 -6.79 10.46 6.75
N VAL A 509 -7.73 11.38 7.06
CA VAL A 509 -7.45 12.80 7.35
C VAL A 509 -7.93 13.20 8.75
N PRO A 510 -7.30 14.21 9.40
CA PRO A 510 -7.61 14.61 10.77
C PRO A 510 -9.01 15.20 10.96
N MET A 511 -9.68 14.79 12.04
CA MET A 511 -10.97 15.31 12.53
C MET A 511 -10.79 16.57 13.41
N GLN A 512 -9.63 16.76 14.03
CA GLN A 512 -9.29 17.83 14.94
C GLN A 512 -8.99 19.11 14.16
N ASN A 513 -9.18 20.25 14.81
CA ASN A 513 -8.79 21.52 14.22
C ASN A 513 -7.27 21.69 14.36
N LEU A 514 -6.56 21.87 13.25
CA LEU A 514 -5.11 22.08 13.17
C LEU A 514 -4.75 23.43 12.53
N GLY A 515 -5.76 24.25 12.19
CA GLY A 515 -5.61 25.57 11.61
C GLY A 515 -5.65 25.56 10.08
N ILE A 516 -5.42 26.72 9.47
CA ILE A 516 -5.64 26.94 8.03
C ILE A 516 -4.80 26.03 7.09
N PRO A 517 -3.50 25.76 7.34
CA PRO A 517 -2.71 24.95 6.43
C PRO A 517 -3.27 23.53 6.26
N GLY A 518 -3.68 23.19 5.04
CA GLY A 518 -4.29 21.89 4.70
C GLY A 518 -5.76 21.74 5.11
N ALA A 519 -6.38 22.78 5.70
CA ALA A 519 -7.75 22.71 6.17
C ALA A 519 -8.75 22.38 5.06
N SER A 520 -8.49 22.77 3.80
CA SER A 520 -9.44 22.53 2.69
C SER A 520 -9.71 21.05 2.45
N ASP A 521 -8.71 20.21 2.67
CA ASP A 521 -8.73 18.78 2.41
C ASP A 521 -9.13 17.94 3.64
N ARG A 522 -8.90 18.50 4.84
CA ARG A 522 -9.27 17.91 6.14
C ARG A 522 -10.75 18.14 6.49
N TRP A 523 -11.19 17.56 7.60
CA TRP A 523 -12.54 17.76 8.14
C TRP A 523 -12.88 19.22 8.46
N GLU A 524 -11.89 20.08 8.73
CA GLU A 524 -12.06 21.53 8.90
C GLU A 524 -12.69 22.17 7.67
N GLY A 525 -12.27 21.76 6.48
CA GLY A 525 -12.83 22.21 5.22
C GLY A 525 -14.29 21.84 5.08
N TYR A 526 -14.80 20.86 5.81
CA TYR A 526 -16.19 20.39 5.78
C TYR A 526 -16.86 20.60 7.15
N ALA A 527 -16.59 21.76 7.76
CA ALA A 527 -16.98 22.10 9.12
C ALA A 527 -18.45 21.83 9.43
N ALA A 528 -19.38 22.07 8.49
CA ALA A 528 -20.80 21.78 8.71
C ALA A 528 -21.09 20.28 8.93
N GLU A 529 -20.49 19.37 8.15
CA GLU A 529 -20.67 17.93 8.36
C GLU A 529 -19.89 17.43 9.58
N ARG A 530 -18.68 17.94 9.77
CA ARG A 530 -17.88 17.73 10.98
C ARG A 530 -18.69 18.04 12.24
N THR A 531 -19.27 19.23 12.32
CA THR A 531 -20.15 19.65 13.42
C THR A 531 -21.36 18.73 13.56
N ARG A 532 -22.03 18.35 12.45
CA ARG A 532 -23.16 17.41 12.51
C ARG A 532 -22.79 16.06 13.15
N LEU A 533 -21.61 15.53 12.85
CA LEU A 533 -21.15 14.26 13.42
C LEU A 533 -20.73 14.40 14.89
N LEU A 534 -19.92 15.40 15.22
CA LEU A 534 -19.44 15.63 16.60
C LEU A 534 -20.60 15.99 17.54
N LYS A 535 -21.51 16.85 17.10
CA LYS A 535 -22.73 17.18 17.84
C LYS A 535 -23.65 15.96 17.99
N PHE A 536 -23.74 15.09 16.99
CA PHE A 536 -24.52 13.85 17.12
C PHE A 536 -23.96 12.94 18.21
N ILE A 537 -22.63 12.79 18.30
CA ILE A 537 -21.96 12.03 19.35
C ILE A 537 -22.31 12.62 20.73
N ASP A 538 -22.22 13.95 20.87
CA ASP A 538 -22.53 14.68 22.09
C ASP A 538 -24.00 14.59 22.50
N ASP A 539 -24.93 14.94 21.60
CA ASP A 539 -26.39 14.93 21.84
C ASP A 539 -26.90 13.54 22.27
N ASN A 540 -26.24 12.47 21.83
CA ASN A 540 -26.62 11.10 22.14
C ASN A 540 -25.79 10.48 23.28
N ASN A 541 -24.91 11.25 23.94
CA ASN A 541 -24.03 10.79 25.01
C ASN A 541 -23.28 9.49 24.62
N ILE A 542 -22.62 9.50 23.47
CA ILE A 542 -21.81 8.37 23.00
C ILE A 542 -20.41 8.53 23.58
N ASP A 543 -20.12 7.78 24.63
CA ASP A 543 -18.88 7.90 25.39
C ASP A 543 -17.72 7.11 24.77
N ASN A 544 -16.49 7.48 25.16
CA ASN A 544 -15.24 6.76 24.83
C ASN A 544 -14.99 6.64 23.31
N VAL A 545 -15.25 7.74 22.60
CA VAL A 545 -15.01 7.84 21.15
C VAL A 545 -13.59 8.33 20.89
N VAL A 546 -12.87 7.58 20.06
CA VAL A 546 -11.50 7.90 19.64
C VAL A 546 -11.44 7.94 18.13
N PHE A 547 -11.16 9.11 17.57
CA PHE A 547 -10.77 9.22 16.18
C PHE A 547 -9.29 8.83 16.05
N VAL A 548 -8.96 8.01 15.06
CA VAL A 548 -7.58 7.65 14.71
C VAL A 548 -7.37 8.06 13.26
N SER A 549 -6.45 8.99 13.02
CA SER A 549 -6.22 9.54 11.69
C SER A 549 -4.77 9.60 11.27
N ALA A 550 -4.49 9.96 10.02
CA ALA A 550 -3.14 10.23 9.49
C ALA A 550 -3.15 11.57 8.73
N GLY A 551 -2.18 11.81 7.84
CA GLY A 551 -2.21 12.93 6.90
C GLY A 551 -1.79 14.30 7.45
N ALA A 552 -1.48 14.43 8.75
CA ALA A 552 -0.91 15.67 9.32
C ALA A 552 0.63 15.68 9.37
N GLY A 553 1.30 14.60 8.98
CA GLY A 553 2.76 14.49 9.01
C GLY A 553 3.36 14.30 10.41
N GLY A 554 2.55 14.08 11.46
CA GLY A 554 3.04 13.91 12.83
C GLY A 554 2.00 13.31 13.75
N THR A 555 2.44 12.93 14.96
CA THR A 555 1.52 12.50 16.01
C THR A 555 0.98 13.71 16.77
N VAL A 556 -0.33 13.89 16.78
CA VAL A 556 -1.01 14.99 17.48
C VAL A 556 -2.26 14.44 18.18
N VAL A 557 -2.36 14.67 19.49
CA VAL A 557 -3.47 14.17 20.32
C VAL A 557 -4.22 15.33 20.96
N ASN A 558 -5.50 15.47 20.60
CA ASN A 558 -6.37 16.54 21.09
C ASN A 558 -7.72 16.01 21.53
N ASN A 559 -8.36 16.71 22.47
CA ASN A 559 -9.79 16.59 22.66
C ASN A 559 -10.52 17.21 21.46
N LEU A 560 -11.69 16.67 21.11
CA LEU A 560 -12.46 17.19 20.00
C LEU A 560 -13.42 18.28 20.47
N THR A 561 -13.53 19.32 19.64
CA THR A 561 -14.48 20.41 19.79
C THR A 561 -15.23 20.66 18.49
N PHE A 562 -16.43 21.22 18.57
CA PHE A 562 -17.17 21.73 17.42
C PHE A 562 -17.74 23.12 17.69
N ALA A 563 -18.15 23.84 16.64
CA ALA A 563 -18.97 25.05 16.77
C ALA A 563 -20.27 24.84 15.98
N GLU A 564 -21.41 25.30 16.51
CA GLU A 564 -22.71 25.14 15.84
C GLU A 564 -22.87 26.04 14.61
N GLU A 565 -22.12 27.14 14.57
CA GLU A 565 -22.12 28.11 13.49
C GLU A 565 -20.74 28.73 13.31
N PHE A 566 -20.51 29.34 12.14
CA PHE A 566 -19.30 30.08 11.85
C PHE A 566 -19.08 31.21 12.87
N GLY A 567 -17.87 31.29 13.45
CA GLY A 567 -17.52 32.26 14.49
C GLY A 567 -18.11 31.99 15.87
N GLY A 568 -18.87 30.89 16.03
CA GLY A 568 -19.38 30.45 17.33
C GLY A 568 -18.29 29.92 18.26
N PRO A 569 -18.55 29.84 19.58
CA PRO A 569 -17.60 29.27 20.53
C PRO A 569 -17.37 27.78 20.26
N GLN A 570 -16.15 27.31 20.52
CA GLN A 570 -15.84 25.88 20.51
C GLN A 570 -16.47 25.19 21.73
N ILE A 571 -17.23 24.14 21.46
CA ILE A 571 -17.90 23.28 22.44
C ILE A 571 -17.10 21.98 22.52
N PRO A 572 -16.49 21.68 23.68
CA PRO A 572 -15.78 20.42 23.87
C PRO A 572 -16.75 19.25 24.02
N ILE A 573 -16.37 18.10 23.48
CA ILE A 573 -17.12 16.84 23.62
C ILE A 573 -16.24 15.78 24.28
N ASN A 574 -16.88 14.72 24.79
CA ASN A 574 -16.22 13.57 25.39
C ASN A 574 -15.64 12.62 24.33
N ALA A 575 -14.84 13.16 23.41
CA ALA A 575 -14.14 12.40 22.38
C ALA A 575 -12.74 12.99 22.17
N MET A 576 -11.79 12.13 21.83
CA MET A 576 -10.44 12.54 21.45
C MET A 576 -10.12 12.09 20.04
N GLU A 577 -9.07 12.69 19.51
CA GLU A 577 -8.38 12.17 18.35
C GLU A 577 -6.90 11.97 18.64
N ILE A 578 -6.35 10.94 18.02
CA ILE A 578 -4.93 10.84 17.74
C ILE A 578 -4.72 10.78 16.22
N THR A 579 -4.06 11.79 15.69
CA THR A 579 -3.46 11.69 14.36
C THR A 579 -2.12 10.98 14.52
N VAL A 580 -1.85 9.95 13.73
CA VAL A 580 -0.61 9.16 13.74
C VAL A 580 0.39 9.72 12.74
N GLY A 581 1.68 9.52 13.03
CA GLY A 581 2.75 9.98 12.15
C GLY A 581 2.91 9.15 10.86
N PRO A 582 3.61 9.70 9.86
CA PRO A 582 3.91 9.00 8.61
C PRO A 582 4.92 7.88 8.83
N VAL A 583 4.87 6.79 8.04
CA VAL A 583 5.92 5.76 8.08
C VAL A 583 7.15 6.12 7.24
N GLY A 584 6.97 7.00 6.26
CA GLY A 584 8.05 7.50 5.41
C GLY A 584 7.50 8.36 4.27
N VAL A 585 7.70 9.67 4.38
CA VAL A 585 7.38 10.67 3.35
C VAL A 585 8.52 11.68 3.27
N GLN A 586 8.85 12.13 2.08
CA GLN A 586 9.79 13.23 1.86
C GLN A 586 9.17 14.36 1.03
N THR A 587 9.79 15.54 1.14
CA THR A 587 9.48 16.72 0.32
C THR A 587 10.74 17.56 0.13
N ASP A 588 10.75 18.43 -0.88
CA ASP A 588 11.82 19.41 -1.08
C ASP A 588 11.34 20.79 -0.62
N LEU A 589 12.03 21.36 0.37
CA LEU A 589 11.73 22.70 0.91
C LEU A 589 12.60 23.79 0.24
N GLY A 590 13.10 23.55 -0.97
CA GLY A 590 13.97 24.44 -1.73
C GLY A 590 15.43 24.49 -1.24
N SER A 591 15.69 24.03 -0.01
CA SER A 591 17.04 23.80 0.54
C SER A 591 17.53 22.36 0.36
N GLY A 592 16.71 21.50 -0.25
CA GLY A 592 16.95 20.08 -0.46
C GLY A 592 15.85 19.21 0.15
N LEU A 593 15.94 17.91 -0.14
CA LEU A 593 15.02 16.91 0.38
C LEU A 593 15.12 16.80 1.91
N VAL A 594 13.96 16.74 2.55
CA VAL A 594 13.79 16.46 3.98
C VAL A 594 12.69 15.41 4.19
N GLY A 595 12.71 14.72 5.32
CA GLY A 595 11.55 13.95 5.75
C GLY A 595 10.38 14.91 6.01
N ALA A 596 9.25 14.70 5.33
CA ALA A 596 8.08 15.59 5.35
C ALA A 596 7.23 15.37 6.62
N THR A 597 7.86 15.41 7.79
CA THR A 597 7.13 15.39 9.05
C THR A 597 6.59 16.79 9.38
N LEU A 598 5.59 16.86 10.27
CA LEU A 598 4.90 18.10 10.64
C LEU A 598 5.88 19.19 11.10
N GLY A 599 6.95 18.81 11.80
CA GLY A 599 7.92 19.74 12.37
C GLY A 599 8.63 20.62 11.35
N PRO A 600 9.46 20.06 10.46
CA PRO A 600 10.13 20.82 9.41
C PRO A 600 9.16 21.63 8.53
N VAL A 601 8.01 21.05 8.16
CA VAL A 601 7.00 21.71 7.33
C VAL A 601 6.37 22.90 8.05
N ALA A 602 6.01 22.76 9.33
CA ALA A 602 5.45 23.84 10.13
C ALA A 602 6.43 24.99 10.36
N VAL A 603 7.72 24.67 10.56
CA VAL A 603 8.80 25.66 10.69
C VAL A 603 9.01 26.41 9.38
N ASP A 604 9.11 25.69 8.26
CA ASP A 604 9.33 26.28 6.94
C ASP A 604 8.17 27.23 6.57
N GLY A 605 6.93 26.72 6.67
CA GLY A 605 5.71 27.47 6.36
C GLY A 605 5.34 28.58 7.35
N ALA A 606 6.05 28.74 8.48
CA ALA A 606 5.76 29.82 9.42
C ALA A 606 6.00 31.20 8.80
N THR A 607 5.30 32.22 9.29
CA THR A 607 5.60 33.62 8.92
C THR A 607 6.71 34.20 9.82
N GLU A 608 7.31 35.33 9.44
CA GLU A 608 8.31 36.01 10.30
C GLU A 608 7.71 36.50 11.63
N TRP A 609 6.39 36.73 11.66
CA TRP A 609 5.65 37.08 12.88
C TRP A 609 5.49 35.88 13.81
N GLN A 610 5.20 34.71 13.25
CA GLN A 610 5.03 33.46 14.01
C GLN A 610 6.37 32.88 14.47
N LEU A 611 7.37 32.87 13.59
CA LEU A 611 8.70 32.35 13.87
C LEU A 611 9.76 33.20 13.18
N THR A 612 10.35 34.11 13.96
CA THR A 612 11.41 35.02 13.49
C THR A 612 12.60 34.26 12.91
N ARG A 613 13.44 34.94 12.12
CA ARG A 613 14.71 34.41 11.63
C ARG A 613 15.61 33.87 12.76
N GLN A 614 15.64 34.56 13.90
CA GLN A 614 16.38 34.07 15.07
C GLN A 614 15.74 32.80 15.67
N GLY A 615 14.41 32.70 15.65
CA GLY A 615 13.68 31.50 16.04
C GLY A 615 14.00 30.30 15.14
N ARG A 616 14.07 30.50 13.82
CA ARG A 616 14.49 29.46 12.87
C ARG A 616 15.94 28.99 13.11
N ALA A 617 16.86 29.94 13.29
CA ALA A 617 18.24 29.61 13.64
C ALA A 617 18.33 28.87 15.00
N THR A 618 17.42 29.18 15.93
CA THR A 618 17.32 28.45 17.20
C THR A 618 16.86 27.02 16.95
N TYR A 619 15.79 26.82 16.17
CA TYR A 619 15.28 25.51 15.79
C TYR A 619 16.35 24.63 15.13
N GLU A 620 17.10 25.18 14.16
CA GLU A 620 18.21 24.48 13.49
C GLU A 620 19.32 24.08 14.47
N GLY A 621 19.54 24.87 15.52
CA GLY A 621 20.53 24.60 16.57
C GLY A 621 20.09 23.60 17.64
N LEU A 622 18.81 23.21 17.70
CA LEU A 622 18.31 22.27 18.71
C LEU A 622 18.88 20.87 18.49
N GLN A 623 19.34 20.25 19.58
CA GLN A 623 20.08 18.99 19.53
C GLN A 623 19.19 17.77 19.74
N THR A 624 18.09 17.93 20.46
CA THR A 624 17.18 16.82 20.77
C THR A 624 15.86 16.96 20.03
N ARG A 625 15.27 15.81 19.70
CA ARG A 625 13.94 15.72 19.11
C ARG A 625 12.87 16.38 20.00
N TRP A 626 12.94 16.17 21.31
CA TRP A 626 12.00 16.78 22.26
C TRP A 626 12.05 18.31 22.27
N GLU A 627 13.23 18.93 22.21
CA GLU A 627 13.33 20.39 22.12
C GLU A 627 12.67 20.92 20.84
N ARG A 628 12.84 20.20 19.72
CA ARG A 628 12.23 20.57 18.43
C ARG A 628 10.72 20.40 18.46
N ASP A 629 10.23 19.25 18.96
CA ASP A 629 8.80 18.99 19.14
C ASP A 629 8.17 20.11 19.98
N ARG A 630 8.75 20.44 21.14
CA ARG A 630 8.22 21.49 22.02
C ARG A 630 8.19 22.88 21.37
N LEU A 631 9.17 23.23 20.54
CA LEU A 631 9.16 24.50 19.82
C LEU A 631 8.00 24.53 18.82
N VAL A 632 7.84 23.45 18.04
CA VAL A 632 6.77 23.35 17.04
C VAL A 632 5.39 23.29 17.69
N GLU A 633 5.25 22.56 18.81
CA GLU A 633 4.02 22.52 19.60
C GLU A 633 3.61 23.92 20.06
N ASN A 634 4.53 24.72 20.62
CA ASN A 634 4.23 26.11 21.01
C ASN A 634 3.84 26.98 19.81
N LEU A 635 4.50 26.79 18.68
CA LEU A 635 4.16 27.50 17.43
C LEU A 635 2.73 27.16 16.99
N LEU A 636 2.35 25.88 17.00
CA LEU A 636 1.00 25.44 16.63
C LEU A 636 -0.04 25.90 17.65
N ASN A 637 0.22 25.78 18.96
CA ASN A 637 -0.70 26.23 20.00
C ASN A 637 -0.98 27.73 19.90
N THR A 638 0.03 28.54 19.61
CA THR A 638 -0.17 29.98 19.37
C THR A 638 -1.16 30.21 18.21
N ARG A 639 -1.02 29.47 17.11
CA ARG A 639 -1.94 29.55 15.96
C ARG A 639 -3.35 29.10 16.31
N LEU A 640 -3.48 27.99 17.02
CA LEU A 640 -4.78 27.45 17.44
C LEU A 640 -5.50 28.44 18.36
N GLU A 641 -4.78 29.03 19.32
CA GLU A 641 -5.32 30.05 20.24
C GLU A 641 -5.80 31.30 19.49
N ASP A 642 -5.04 31.79 18.50
CA ASP A 642 -5.44 32.93 17.67
C ASP A 642 -6.75 32.67 16.89
N MET A 643 -7.03 31.41 16.57
CA MET A 643 -8.26 30.97 15.90
C MET A 643 -9.39 30.59 16.88
N GLY A 644 -9.14 30.65 18.19
CA GLY A 644 -10.10 30.24 19.23
C GLY A 644 -10.28 28.72 19.33
N TYR A 645 -9.32 27.94 18.84
CA TYR A 645 -9.27 26.48 19.00
C TYR A 645 -8.55 26.08 20.29
N ASN A 646 -8.80 24.85 20.73
CA ASN A 646 -8.11 24.30 21.88
C ASN A 646 -6.61 24.08 21.56
N PRO A 647 -5.71 24.34 22.52
CA PRO A 647 -4.31 23.97 22.38
C PRO A 647 -4.16 22.44 22.34
N ILE A 648 -3.01 21.99 21.86
CA ILE A 648 -2.68 20.58 21.76
C ILE A 648 -2.66 19.93 23.15
N GLY A 649 -3.26 18.76 23.27
CA GLY A 649 -3.32 17.98 24.51
C GLY A 649 -4.74 17.63 24.97
N LEU A 650 -4.81 17.01 26.14
CA LEU A 650 -6.06 16.56 26.77
C LEU A 650 -6.34 17.27 28.11
N GLU A 651 -5.46 18.17 28.54
CA GLU A 651 -5.55 18.90 29.79
C GLU A 651 -6.82 19.75 29.85
N GLY A 652 -7.63 19.55 30.89
CA GLY A 652 -8.86 20.32 31.09
C GLY A 652 -10.01 19.95 30.16
N SER A 653 -9.86 18.92 29.31
CA SER A 653 -10.91 18.44 28.40
C SER A 653 -12.03 17.66 29.09
N GLY A 654 -11.81 17.18 30.31
CA GLY A 654 -12.70 16.25 31.01
C GLY A 654 -12.44 14.78 30.68
N ILE A 655 -11.57 14.48 29.72
CA ILE A 655 -11.09 13.11 29.45
C ILE A 655 -10.08 12.73 30.53
N ASP A 656 -10.29 11.58 31.17
CA ASP A 656 -9.40 11.07 32.22
C ASP A 656 -8.18 10.38 31.60
N ALA A 657 -7.22 11.21 31.19
CA ALA A 657 -5.97 10.78 30.57
C ALA A 657 -4.76 11.10 31.46
N GLN A 658 -3.78 10.19 31.46
CA GLN A 658 -2.52 10.35 32.16
C GLN A 658 -1.35 10.02 31.23
N GLU A 659 -0.45 10.99 31.06
CA GLU A 659 0.82 10.77 30.39
C GLU A 659 1.72 9.81 31.18
N ILE A 660 2.31 8.84 30.49
CA ILE A 660 3.37 7.97 31.01
C ILE A 660 4.74 8.59 30.71
N VAL A 661 4.88 9.19 29.53
CA VAL A 661 6.04 10.00 29.12
C VAL A 661 5.62 11.48 29.06
N PRO A 662 6.31 12.43 29.71
CA PRO A 662 5.91 13.84 29.65
C PRO A 662 5.94 14.43 28.22
N GLY A 663 4.89 15.15 27.83
CA GLY A 663 4.73 15.73 26.49
C GLY A 663 4.41 14.69 25.41
N SER A 664 3.65 13.65 25.78
CA SER A 664 3.24 12.54 24.92
C SER A 664 2.15 12.88 23.92
N TYR A 665 1.50 14.03 24.02
CA TYR A 665 0.45 14.38 23.06
C TYR A 665 0.97 14.90 21.71
N PHE A 666 2.29 15.05 21.55
CA PHE A 666 2.88 15.60 20.34
C PHE A 666 4.21 14.94 19.94
N ALA A 667 4.33 14.50 18.69
CA ALA A 667 5.60 14.07 18.10
C ALA A 667 5.65 14.39 16.59
N ALA A 668 6.42 15.41 16.21
CA ALA A 668 6.39 16.01 14.87
C ALA A 668 7.68 15.83 14.06
N HIS A 669 8.68 15.15 14.62
CA HIS A 669 10.00 14.95 14.00
C HIS A 669 10.38 13.46 13.92
N THR A 670 9.40 12.59 13.67
CA THR A 670 9.61 11.13 13.61
C THR A 670 8.76 10.50 12.52
N PHE A 671 9.30 9.49 11.84
CA PHE A 671 8.48 8.50 11.16
C PHE A 671 8.05 7.43 12.16
N GLY A 672 6.83 6.90 12.09
CA GLY A 672 6.32 6.05 13.16
C GLY A 672 5.00 5.34 12.91
N TRP A 673 4.52 4.67 13.96
CA TRP A 673 3.21 4.03 14.05
C TRP A 673 2.75 4.03 15.51
N THR A 674 1.45 3.85 15.75
CA THR A 674 0.87 3.88 17.11
C THR A 674 0.18 2.58 17.47
N GLU A 675 0.49 2.05 18.66
CA GLU A 675 -0.12 0.89 19.29
C GLU A 675 -1.24 1.34 20.25
N PHE A 676 -2.35 0.61 20.23
CA PHE A 676 -3.49 0.77 21.11
C PHE A 676 -3.73 -0.54 21.85
N VAL A 677 -3.82 -0.48 23.18
CA VAL A 677 -4.04 -1.66 24.03
C VAL A 677 -5.15 -1.37 25.01
N ILE A 678 -6.27 -2.10 24.91
CA ILE A 678 -7.33 -2.12 25.91
C ILE A 678 -7.00 -3.20 26.94
N ASP A 679 -6.88 -2.81 28.20
CA ASP A 679 -6.64 -3.76 29.29
C ASP A 679 -7.85 -4.67 29.52
N THR A 680 -7.59 -5.97 29.60
CA THR A 680 -8.62 -7.00 29.76
C THR A 680 -9.51 -6.84 31.00
N ASN A 681 -9.03 -6.18 32.06
CA ASN A 681 -9.74 -6.07 33.34
C ASN A 681 -10.26 -4.65 33.58
N THR A 682 -9.41 -3.65 33.41
CA THR A 682 -9.76 -2.25 33.72
C THR A 682 -10.42 -1.54 32.56
N GLN A 683 -10.34 -2.10 31.34
CA GLN A 683 -10.74 -1.46 30.10
C GLN A 683 -10.01 -0.13 29.83
N GLN A 684 -8.92 0.15 30.56
CA GLN A 684 -8.07 1.29 30.30
C GLN A 684 -7.43 1.15 28.92
N LEU A 685 -7.48 2.22 28.13
CA LEU A 685 -6.81 2.29 26.83
C LEU A 685 -5.41 2.87 27.03
N ARG A 686 -4.37 2.09 26.71
CA ARG A 686 -3.01 2.61 26.57
C ARG A 686 -2.71 2.88 25.09
N VAL A 687 -2.14 4.05 24.84
CA VAL A 687 -1.74 4.50 23.50
C VAL A 687 -0.24 4.75 23.50
N THR A 688 0.51 4.03 22.66
CA THR A 688 1.97 4.12 22.60
C THR A 688 2.42 4.32 21.16
N THR A 689 3.04 5.47 20.87
CA THR A 689 3.60 5.76 19.55
C THR A 689 5.07 5.36 19.51
N TYR A 690 5.44 4.60 18.49
CA TYR A 690 6.81 4.21 18.16
C TYR A 690 7.32 5.05 17.00
N GLY A 691 8.56 5.54 17.10
CA GLY A 691 9.14 6.39 16.07
C GLY A 691 10.63 6.18 15.85
N VAL A 692 11.08 6.53 14.65
CA VAL A 692 12.47 6.61 14.21
C VAL A 692 12.78 8.02 13.72
N GLU A 693 14.07 8.37 13.70
CA GLU A 693 14.52 9.59 13.02
C GLU A 693 14.11 9.54 11.53
N PRO A 694 13.60 10.64 10.93
CA PRO A 694 13.27 10.71 9.51
C PRO A 694 14.50 10.58 8.61
N TYR A 695 14.29 10.13 7.37
CA TYR A 695 15.32 10.00 6.33
C TYR A 695 14.72 10.33 4.96
N THR A 696 15.60 10.50 3.97
CA THR A 696 15.25 10.78 2.58
C THR A 696 15.70 9.64 1.67
N GLN A 697 15.25 9.67 0.42
CA GLN A 697 15.73 8.79 -0.65
C GLN A 697 17.25 8.90 -0.84
N VAL A 698 17.85 10.08 -0.61
CA VAL A 698 19.30 10.26 -0.67
C VAL A 698 20.01 9.42 0.39
N ASP A 699 19.44 9.32 1.59
CA ASP A 699 19.97 8.48 2.66
C ASP A 699 19.86 6.99 2.31
N VAL A 700 18.72 6.58 1.75
CA VAL A 700 18.46 5.21 1.27
C VAL A 700 19.51 4.80 0.22
N GLN A 701 19.81 5.69 -0.72
CA GLN A 701 20.75 5.40 -1.82
C GLN A 701 22.23 5.47 -1.39
N ARG A 702 22.62 6.48 -0.59
CA ARG A 702 24.04 6.75 -0.29
C ARG A 702 24.53 6.05 0.97
N VAL A 703 23.67 5.91 1.98
CA VAL A 703 24.04 5.36 3.29
C VAL A 703 22.97 4.37 3.80
N PRO A 704 22.59 3.33 3.02
CA PRO A 704 21.52 2.40 3.35
C PRO A 704 21.68 1.75 4.73
N ALA A 705 22.93 1.44 5.13
CA ALA A 705 23.25 0.90 6.44
C ALA A 705 22.78 1.78 7.61
N ARG A 706 22.74 3.11 7.47
CA ARG A 706 22.22 4.00 8.51
C ARG A 706 20.70 3.90 8.63
N VAL A 707 19.99 3.75 7.52
CA VAL A 707 18.53 3.61 7.49
C VAL A 707 18.14 2.27 8.14
N ILE A 708 18.68 1.15 7.66
CA ILE A 708 18.28 -0.19 8.12
C ILE A 708 18.59 -0.47 9.59
N ASN A 709 19.54 0.26 10.19
CA ASN A 709 19.92 0.12 11.60
C ASN A 709 19.08 0.97 12.57
N ARG A 710 18.21 1.88 12.10
CA ARG A 710 17.37 2.71 12.97
C ARG A 710 16.32 1.88 13.70
N GLN A 711 16.21 2.00 15.02
CA GLN A 711 15.29 1.23 15.85
C GLN A 711 14.09 2.06 16.32
N PRO A 712 12.83 1.65 16.06
CA PRO A 712 11.66 2.30 16.63
C PRO A 712 11.80 2.41 18.15
N GLN A 713 11.66 3.61 18.69
CA GLN A 713 11.66 3.91 20.11
C GLN A 713 10.28 4.43 20.51
N VAL A 714 9.92 4.31 21.79
CA VAL A 714 8.71 4.98 22.29
C VAL A 714 8.92 6.50 22.22
N VAL A 715 8.01 7.19 21.53
CA VAL A 715 8.08 8.64 21.31
C VAL A 715 6.93 9.40 21.95
N SER A 716 5.86 8.70 22.30
CA SER A 716 4.68 9.15 23.03
C SER A 716 4.04 7.94 23.72
N ASP A 717 3.55 8.09 24.96
CA ASP A 717 2.91 7.03 25.73
C ASP A 717 1.99 7.62 26.82
N PHE A 718 0.70 7.29 26.76
CA PHE A 718 -0.31 7.74 27.71
C PHE A 718 -1.41 6.69 27.88
N VAL A 719 -2.18 6.83 28.96
CA VAL A 719 -3.34 5.99 29.25
C VAL A 719 -4.59 6.83 29.39
N VAL A 720 -5.73 6.27 29.01
CA VAL A 720 -7.06 6.89 29.13
C VAL A 720 -7.99 5.92 29.85
N ASN A 721 -8.62 6.38 30.92
CA ASN A 721 -9.64 5.62 31.62
C ASN A 721 -10.98 5.75 30.89
N PRO A 722 -11.72 4.65 30.69
CA PRO A 722 -13.05 4.72 30.12
C PRO A 722 -14.00 5.43 31.10
N GLN A 723 -14.91 6.23 30.56
CA GLN A 723 -15.94 6.95 31.32
C GLN A 723 -17.20 6.10 31.54
#